data_AF-H3NSM8-F1
#
_entry.id   AF-H3NSM8-F1
#
_cell.length_a   1.000
_cell.length_b   1.000
_cell.length_c   1.000
_cell.angle_alpha   90.00
_cell.angle_beta   90.00
_cell.angle_gamma   90.00
#
_symmetry.space_group_name_H-M   'P 1'
#
loop_
_entity.id
_entity.type
_entity.pdbx_description
1 polymer ?
#
loop_
_entity_poly.entity_id
_entity_poly.type
_entity_poly.pdbx_seq_one_letter_code
_entity_poly.pdbx_strand_id
1 'polypeptide(L)'
;MDVLAKSREMLTALTTFPYYVVMPPATGHASWQEASAIAFALECIGSSSLDLPSRLGATRVTVNPKASSVEDAVTRYSRTTIALEPHTDSSQQNHPHSIVIFGMSRPDEMGGETQMVVVDELIASLDSDTTDLLRQPVWPLGKQPKPIVETRPDSDETRISYYRKQLERSLELGASLSQQQYAALSAFDATITRLAAKRSFRLEKGETLLINNHKVLHGRTALAEESNRLMIRYRLRADFATCSQALIPERSLTPSITERLIRAASRLEEQGRKTQARILRSDKELFGDMTASAKSESKPLNLAPSGLATSMADVRKALREKKFSEAQQTLEQMAQKNEDSFDVPYFLSALATRREEDSKAAQVLASAAASRPFLKKSRQHIKPVVLKVRAFEGTKVKFRFADDGSVKTRLVGGQISTKYWIDKERFHITLGNAANHIFAEAQAPHFDVLFNAISDIDASPNALMGLEAFIANNGIENVINRPDALRRTTRDSIARLANVSTHLRSGKTQRYSGMALLDIPTLTRQILSDLRYPLLVRSVGTHTGSTLSKCDNEKSLRNALQGLSKMRDLYVTEFIDVADDSGVFQKIRAFYIDGDLYPIHLLRGEHWEVGRRGDRLKIMHEQSWMREDEAHCLNDLPDYLGATNHTALLDFMAEIGLDFCGVDFAVDPDGTLVIFEANPAMRHHYDHVTTAPYIKPAHDIAGAAFNQMIAIRSKTRSAN
;
A
#
# COMPACT_ATOMS: atom_id res chain seq x y z
N MET A 1 -31.86 3.73 -25.61
CA MET A 1 -30.78 3.03 -26.35
C MET A 1 -31.10 1.57 -26.25
N ASP A 2 -30.91 0.79 -27.32
CA ASP A 2 -31.09 -0.65 -27.26
C ASP A 2 -29.86 -1.28 -26.57
N VAL A 3 -30.02 -1.65 -25.30
CA VAL A 3 -28.92 -2.16 -24.47
C VAL A 3 -28.56 -3.58 -24.90
N LEU A 4 -29.54 -4.36 -25.38
CA LEU A 4 -29.33 -5.72 -25.85
C LEU A 4 -28.59 -5.76 -27.19
N ALA A 5 -28.94 -4.90 -28.14
CA ALA A 5 -28.19 -4.74 -29.39
C ALA A 5 -26.76 -4.29 -29.12
N LYS A 6 -26.56 -3.30 -28.24
CA LYS A 6 -25.21 -2.86 -27.85
C LYS A 6 -24.41 -3.94 -27.13
N SER A 7 -25.08 -4.77 -26.31
CA SER A 7 -24.44 -5.93 -25.66
C SER A 7 -24.00 -6.98 -26.70
N ARG A 8 -24.79 -7.23 -27.75
CA ARG A 8 -24.41 -8.10 -28.87
C ARG A 8 -23.22 -7.54 -29.64
N GLU A 9 -23.25 -6.26 -30.01
CA GLU A 9 -22.12 -5.60 -30.69
C GLU A 9 -20.82 -5.72 -29.87
N MET A 10 -20.90 -5.45 -28.56
CA MET A 10 -19.77 -5.55 -27.65
C MET A 10 -19.25 -6.98 -27.52
N LEU A 11 -20.16 -7.95 -27.40
CA LEU A 11 -19.81 -9.36 -27.32
C LEU A 11 -19.08 -9.81 -28.58
N THR A 12 -19.61 -9.49 -29.76
CA THR A 12 -18.97 -9.79 -31.05
C THR A 12 -17.56 -9.21 -31.13
N ALA A 13 -17.35 -7.95 -30.71
CA ALA A 13 -16.03 -7.34 -30.71
C ALA A 13 -15.04 -8.01 -29.75
N LEU A 14 -15.52 -8.57 -28.63
CA LEU A 14 -14.70 -9.26 -27.63
C LEU A 14 -14.43 -10.73 -28.01
N THR A 15 -15.27 -11.36 -28.81
CA THR A 15 -15.14 -12.77 -29.21
C THR A 15 -14.67 -12.99 -30.63
N THR A 16 -14.51 -11.92 -31.41
CA THR A 16 -13.99 -11.97 -32.79
C THR A 16 -12.63 -11.32 -32.84
N PHE A 17 -11.70 -11.91 -33.59
CA PHE A 17 -10.39 -11.32 -33.85
C PHE A 17 -10.53 -9.85 -34.31
N PRO A 18 -9.79 -8.88 -33.74
CA PRO A 18 -8.62 -9.06 -32.86
C PRO A 18 -8.92 -9.08 -31.35
N TYR A 19 -10.19 -9.28 -30.96
CA TYR A 19 -10.67 -9.39 -29.57
C TYR A 19 -10.53 -8.10 -28.74
N TYR A 20 -10.32 -6.97 -29.41
CA TYR A 20 -10.36 -5.64 -28.82
C TYR A 20 -10.90 -4.65 -29.85
N VAL A 21 -11.43 -3.52 -29.38
CA VAL A 21 -11.92 -2.44 -30.24
C VAL A 21 -11.69 -1.09 -29.60
N VAL A 22 -11.33 -0.09 -30.41
CA VAL A 22 -11.32 1.31 -30.02
C VAL A 22 -12.66 1.93 -30.43
N MET A 23 -13.44 2.32 -29.44
CA MET A 23 -14.71 2.98 -29.62
C MET A 23 -14.52 4.49 -29.71
N PRO A 24 -15.20 5.17 -30.65
CA PRO A 24 -15.10 6.63 -30.77
C PRO A 24 -15.75 7.33 -29.57
N PRO A 25 -15.48 8.64 -29.39
CA PRO A 25 -16.16 9.45 -28.39
C PRO A 25 -17.69 9.45 -28.56
N ALA A 26 -18.42 9.34 -27.46
CA ALA A 26 -19.88 9.39 -27.45
C ALA A 26 -20.37 10.83 -27.28
N THR A 27 -21.57 11.12 -27.79
CA THR A 27 -22.23 12.43 -27.64
C THR A 27 -23.03 12.47 -26.34
N GLY A 28 -22.82 13.49 -25.50
CA GLY A 28 -23.59 13.74 -24.27
C GLY A 28 -23.08 13.06 -22.98
N HIS A 29 -22.23 12.04 -23.06
CA HIS A 29 -21.50 11.44 -21.93
C HIS A 29 -20.16 10.87 -22.39
N ALA A 30 -19.27 10.53 -21.46
CA ALA A 30 -18.00 9.92 -21.85
C ALA A 30 -18.23 8.49 -22.35
N SER A 31 -17.64 8.12 -23.49
CA SER A 31 -17.83 6.82 -24.16
C SER A 31 -17.56 5.63 -23.23
N TRP A 32 -16.62 5.74 -22.30
CA TRP A 32 -16.32 4.68 -21.32
C TRP A 32 -17.45 4.48 -20.29
N GLN A 33 -18.33 5.46 -20.08
CA GLN A 33 -19.52 5.28 -19.22
C GLN A 33 -20.54 4.38 -19.91
N GLU A 34 -20.73 4.55 -21.22
CA GLU A 34 -21.56 3.65 -22.01
C GLU A 34 -20.96 2.26 -22.09
N ALA A 35 -19.69 2.14 -22.48
CA ALA A 35 -19.01 0.87 -22.56
C ALA A 35 -19.04 0.12 -21.21
N SER A 36 -18.82 0.83 -20.09
CA SER A 36 -18.89 0.20 -18.76
C SER A 36 -20.31 -0.20 -18.34
N ALA A 37 -21.35 0.49 -18.80
CA ALA A 37 -22.74 0.08 -18.55
C ALA A 37 -23.09 -1.18 -19.34
N ILE A 38 -22.75 -1.22 -20.64
CA ILE A 38 -22.99 -2.37 -21.51
C ILE A 38 -22.18 -3.59 -21.06
N ALA A 39 -20.91 -3.43 -20.70
CA ALA A 39 -20.11 -4.53 -20.16
C ALA A 39 -20.68 -5.05 -18.83
N PHE A 40 -21.27 -4.17 -18.01
CA PHE A 40 -21.93 -4.58 -16.76
C PHE A 40 -23.22 -5.36 -17.02
N ALA A 41 -23.94 -5.03 -18.09
CA ALA A 41 -25.05 -5.87 -18.58
C ALA A 41 -24.55 -7.26 -19.00
N LEU A 42 -23.44 -7.34 -19.76
CA LEU A 42 -22.83 -8.63 -20.13
C LEU A 42 -22.41 -9.46 -18.92
N GLU A 43 -21.82 -8.85 -17.88
CA GLU A 43 -21.52 -9.55 -16.62
C GLU A 43 -22.78 -10.12 -15.95
N CYS A 44 -23.89 -9.38 -15.98
CA CYS A 44 -25.16 -9.86 -15.40
C CYS A 44 -25.82 -10.96 -16.24
N ILE A 45 -25.74 -10.85 -17.58
CA ILE A 45 -26.27 -11.84 -18.52
C ILE A 45 -25.49 -13.14 -18.41
N GLY A 46 -24.16 -13.06 -18.39
CA GLY A 46 -23.25 -14.21 -18.27
C GLY A 46 -23.12 -14.79 -16.86
N SER A 47 -23.83 -14.22 -15.87
CA SER A 47 -23.84 -14.74 -14.50
C SER A 47 -24.91 -15.82 -14.33
N SER A 48 -24.52 -16.92 -13.66
CA SER A 48 -25.43 -17.97 -13.20
C SER A 48 -25.98 -17.76 -11.78
N SER A 49 -25.47 -16.75 -11.04
CA SER A 49 -25.91 -16.47 -9.65
C SER A 49 -27.11 -15.50 -9.61
N LEU A 50 -28.01 -15.74 -8.66
CA LEU A 50 -29.12 -14.86 -8.27
C LEU A 50 -28.71 -13.76 -7.27
N ASP A 51 -27.44 -13.73 -6.85
CA ASP A 51 -26.89 -12.71 -5.96
C ASP A 51 -26.92 -11.31 -6.58
N LEU A 52 -26.82 -10.28 -5.75
CA LEU A 52 -26.68 -8.90 -6.21
C LEU A 52 -25.48 -8.75 -7.16
N PRO A 53 -25.65 -8.07 -8.31
CA PRO A 53 -24.55 -7.79 -9.23
C PRO A 53 -23.34 -7.17 -8.54
N SER A 54 -22.15 -7.52 -9.01
CA SER A 54 -20.91 -7.05 -8.39
C SER A 54 -20.82 -5.51 -8.46
N ARG A 55 -19.99 -4.91 -7.60
CA ARG A 55 -19.77 -3.46 -7.65
C ARG A 55 -19.01 -3.10 -8.93
N LEU A 56 -19.56 -2.24 -9.78
CA LEU A 56 -18.82 -1.68 -10.91
C LEU A 56 -17.70 -0.76 -10.42
N GLY A 57 -16.48 -1.27 -10.39
CA GLY A 57 -15.29 -0.52 -9.96
C GLY A 57 -14.70 0.32 -11.09
N ALA A 58 -14.43 1.60 -10.84
CA ALA A 58 -13.64 2.45 -11.74
C ALA A 58 -12.33 2.81 -11.06
N THR A 59 -11.22 2.68 -11.78
CA THR A 59 -9.90 3.08 -11.30
C THR A 59 -9.34 4.18 -12.18
N ARG A 60 -8.93 5.30 -11.58
CA ARG A 60 -8.12 6.31 -12.29
C ARG A 60 -6.72 5.73 -12.52
N VAL A 61 -6.30 5.73 -13.77
CA VAL A 61 -4.95 5.38 -14.22
C VAL A 61 -4.28 6.68 -14.63
N THR A 62 -3.47 7.21 -13.72
CA THR A 62 -2.69 8.42 -13.91
C THR A 62 -1.26 8.14 -13.49
N VAL A 63 -0.31 8.91 -14.03
CA VAL A 63 0.99 9.03 -13.38
C VAL A 63 0.75 9.57 -11.98
N ASN A 64 1.31 8.90 -10.98
CA ASN A 64 1.22 9.35 -9.59
C ASN A 64 2.63 9.32 -8.99
N PRO A 65 3.33 10.47 -8.99
CA PRO A 65 4.67 10.60 -8.41
C PRO A 65 4.74 10.21 -6.93
N LYS A 66 3.60 10.23 -6.20
CA LYS A 66 3.48 9.84 -4.79
C LYS A 66 3.05 8.38 -4.57
N ALA A 67 2.70 7.64 -5.62
CA ALA A 67 2.36 6.21 -5.53
C ALA A 67 3.59 5.29 -5.72
N SER A 68 4.73 5.86 -6.12
CA SER A 68 6.04 5.19 -6.10
C SER A 68 6.48 4.82 -4.68
N SER A 69 5.92 5.48 -3.65
CA SER A 69 6.37 5.43 -2.26
C SER A 69 5.40 4.75 -1.27
N VAL A 70 4.51 3.88 -1.74
CA VAL A 70 3.70 2.99 -0.88
C VAL A 70 3.92 1.54 -1.29
N GLU A 71 4.44 0.71 -0.37
CA GLU A 71 5.03 -0.63 -0.58
C GLU A 71 4.14 -1.76 -1.16
N ASP A 72 2.85 -1.57 -1.48
CA ASP A 72 1.98 -2.70 -1.92
C ASP A 72 1.41 -2.64 -3.35
N ALA A 73 1.49 -3.81 -4.01
CA ALA A 73 0.92 -4.26 -5.28
C ALA A 73 1.67 -3.98 -6.60
N VAL A 74 1.76 -5.04 -7.41
CA VAL A 74 2.33 -5.16 -8.76
C VAL A 74 1.57 -4.29 -9.79
N THR A 75 0.42 -3.72 -9.42
CA THR A 75 -0.39 -2.80 -10.23
C THR A 75 0.21 -1.37 -10.38
N ARG A 76 1.38 -1.10 -9.80
CA ARG A 76 2.00 0.24 -9.66
C ARG A 76 2.67 0.77 -10.94
N TYR A 77 3.15 -0.09 -11.84
CA TYR A 77 3.81 0.33 -13.10
C TYR A 77 2.87 1.03 -14.10
N SER A 78 1.56 0.80 -13.97
CA SER A 78 0.55 1.57 -14.73
C SER A 78 0.48 3.05 -14.35
N ARG A 79 1.17 3.46 -13.27
CA ARG A 79 1.16 4.82 -12.69
C ARG A 79 2.54 5.49 -12.65
N THR A 80 3.53 4.91 -13.34
CA THR A 80 4.87 5.48 -13.54
C THR A 80 4.99 6.08 -14.93
N THR A 81 6.04 6.85 -15.20
CA THR A 81 6.35 7.32 -16.56
C THR A 81 6.95 6.21 -17.43
N ILE A 82 7.65 5.25 -16.80
CA ILE A 82 8.25 4.07 -17.45
C ILE A 82 7.23 3.31 -18.32
N ALA A 83 7.74 2.73 -19.42
CA ALA A 83 7.00 1.79 -20.26
C ALA A 83 6.39 0.65 -19.43
N LEU A 84 5.26 0.14 -19.90
CA LEU A 84 4.57 -0.98 -19.27
C LEU A 84 4.50 -2.11 -20.28
N GLU A 85 5.25 -3.18 -20.00
CA GLU A 85 5.24 -4.38 -20.83
C GLU A 85 3.82 -4.95 -21.00
N PRO A 86 3.53 -5.56 -22.17
CA PRO A 86 2.27 -6.24 -22.39
C PRO A 86 1.98 -7.29 -21.30
N HIS A 87 0.79 -7.21 -20.72
CA HIS A 87 0.33 -8.11 -19.66
C HIS A 87 -1.19 -8.26 -19.72
N THR A 88 -1.72 -9.16 -18.90
CA THR A 88 -3.16 -9.26 -18.62
C THR A 88 -3.47 -8.72 -17.24
N ASP A 89 -4.61 -8.06 -17.11
CA ASP A 89 -5.06 -7.52 -15.83
C ASP A 89 -5.53 -8.65 -14.91
N SER A 90 -5.14 -8.56 -13.64
CA SER A 90 -5.56 -9.51 -12.59
C SER A 90 -5.03 -10.95 -12.78
N SER A 91 -3.92 -11.11 -13.50
CA SER A 91 -3.23 -12.38 -13.74
C SER A 91 -2.87 -13.16 -12.47
N GLN A 92 -2.72 -12.53 -11.31
CA GLN A 92 -2.53 -13.22 -10.01
C GLN A 92 -3.78 -13.92 -9.45
N GLN A 93 -4.96 -13.69 -10.03
CA GLN A 93 -6.21 -14.30 -9.56
C GLN A 93 -6.43 -15.66 -10.24
N ASN A 94 -7.12 -16.57 -9.57
CA ASN A 94 -7.54 -17.85 -10.16
C ASN A 94 -8.54 -17.63 -11.31
N HIS A 95 -9.40 -16.61 -11.18
CA HIS A 95 -10.38 -16.22 -12.20
C HIS A 95 -10.15 -14.75 -12.59
N PRO A 96 -9.20 -14.46 -13.51
CA PRO A 96 -8.94 -13.11 -13.97
C PRO A 96 -10.15 -12.52 -14.68
N HIS A 97 -10.25 -11.20 -14.68
CA HIS A 97 -11.34 -10.48 -15.37
C HIS A 97 -11.31 -10.80 -16.87
N SER A 98 -12.46 -10.98 -17.51
CA SER A 98 -12.54 -11.25 -18.95
C SER A 98 -12.63 -9.96 -19.78
N ILE A 99 -13.18 -8.89 -19.22
CA ILE A 99 -13.33 -7.59 -19.90
C ILE A 99 -12.49 -6.54 -19.18
N VAL A 100 -11.67 -5.81 -19.95
CA VAL A 100 -10.97 -4.60 -19.49
C VAL A 100 -11.38 -3.44 -20.39
N ILE A 101 -11.69 -2.30 -19.78
CA ILE A 101 -12.08 -1.07 -20.47
C ILE A 101 -11.17 0.05 -20.04
N PHE A 102 -10.71 0.84 -20.99
CA PHE A 102 -9.82 1.97 -20.82
C PHE A 102 -10.39 3.20 -21.54
N GLY A 103 -11.03 4.09 -20.79
CA GLY A 103 -11.49 5.38 -21.30
C GLY A 103 -10.40 6.43 -21.27
N MET A 104 -10.02 6.98 -22.43
CA MET A 104 -8.96 7.99 -22.54
C MET A 104 -9.53 9.39 -22.25
N SER A 105 -9.27 9.92 -21.06
CA SER A 105 -9.73 11.27 -20.70
C SER A 105 -8.73 12.34 -21.09
N ARG A 106 -7.43 12.05 -20.99
CA ARG A 106 -6.33 12.95 -21.39
C ARG A 106 -5.18 12.08 -21.90
N PRO A 107 -4.83 12.09 -23.19
CA PRO A 107 -3.66 11.40 -23.72
C PRO A 107 -2.36 12.10 -23.29
N ASP A 108 -1.24 11.41 -23.43
CA ASP A 108 0.09 12.03 -23.37
C ASP A 108 0.46 12.57 -24.75
N GLU A 109 1.14 13.71 -24.80
CA GLU A 109 1.45 14.37 -26.06
C GLU A 109 2.63 13.77 -26.82
N MET A 110 3.56 13.13 -26.11
CA MET A 110 4.88 12.74 -26.64
C MET A 110 5.17 11.23 -26.49
N GLY A 111 4.27 10.45 -25.90
CA GLY A 111 4.43 9.01 -25.70
C GLY A 111 3.15 8.31 -25.24
N GLY A 112 3.32 7.18 -24.56
CA GLY A 112 2.20 6.43 -23.97
C GLY A 112 1.33 5.70 -24.97
N GLU A 113 1.87 5.37 -26.15
CA GLU A 113 1.18 4.54 -27.15
C GLU A 113 0.76 3.21 -26.53
N THR A 114 -0.46 2.80 -26.82
CA THR A 114 -1.01 1.54 -26.35
C THR A 114 -0.51 0.42 -27.25
N GLN A 115 0.00 -0.64 -26.62
CA GLN A 115 0.52 -1.81 -27.31
C GLN A 115 -0.40 -3.01 -27.09
N MET A 116 -0.69 -3.76 -28.15
CA MET A 116 -1.62 -4.90 -28.11
C MET A 116 -0.96 -6.15 -28.69
N VAL A 117 -1.03 -7.27 -27.97
CA VAL A 117 -0.56 -8.58 -28.42
C VAL A 117 -1.72 -9.56 -28.39
N VAL A 118 -2.20 -9.96 -29.57
CA VAL A 118 -3.30 -10.92 -29.72
C VAL A 118 -2.77 -12.33 -29.51
N VAL A 119 -3.42 -13.10 -28.63
CA VAL A 119 -2.95 -14.40 -28.17
C VAL A 119 -2.84 -15.41 -29.31
N ASP A 120 -3.78 -15.42 -30.25
CA ASP A 120 -3.76 -16.40 -31.35
C ASP A 120 -2.49 -16.28 -32.20
N GLU A 121 -2.06 -15.05 -32.46
CA GLU A 121 -0.83 -14.80 -33.21
C GLU A 121 0.44 -15.03 -32.39
N LEU A 122 0.35 -14.76 -31.08
CA LEU A 122 1.42 -15.06 -30.13
C LEU A 122 1.69 -16.56 -30.10
N ILE A 123 0.65 -17.38 -29.90
CA ILE A 123 0.78 -18.84 -29.87
C ILE A 123 1.21 -19.39 -31.23
N ALA A 124 0.64 -18.89 -32.33
CA ALA A 124 1.05 -19.31 -33.68
C ALA A 124 2.51 -18.94 -34.04
N SER A 125 3.13 -18.02 -33.28
CA SER A 125 4.52 -17.60 -33.48
C SER A 125 5.53 -18.35 -32.61
N LEU A 126 5.08 -19.23 -31.71
CA LEU A 126 5.93 -20.00 -30.79
C LEU A 126 6.11 -21.43 -31.31
N ASP A 127 7.22 -22.07 -30.95
CA ASP A 127 7.42 -23.49 -31.19
C ASP A 127 6.49 -24.33 -30.27
N SER A 128 6.30 -25.60 -30.65
CA SER A 128 5.43 -26.53 -29.92
C SER A 128 5.89 -26.75 -28.49
N ASP A 129 7.20 -26.87 -28.26
CA ASP A 129 7.77 -27.21 -26.96
C ASP A 129 7.57 -26.06 -25.96
N THR A 130 7.82 -24.83 -26.40
CA THR A 130 7.51 -23.61 -25.63
C THR A 130 6.02 -23.54 -25.32
N THR A 131 5.15 -23.76 -26.32
CA THR A 131 3.69 -23.69 -26.14
C THR A 131 3.19 -24.73 -25.13
N ASP A 132 3.67 -25.97 -25.24
CA ASP A 132 3.30 -27.05 -24.34
C ASP A 132 3.79 -26.80 -22.92
N LEU A 133 4.98 -26.22 -22.74
CA LEU A 133 5.49 -25.84 -21.43
C LEU A 133 4.67 -24.69 -20.80
N LEU A 134 4.26 -23.69 -21.60
CA LEU A 134 3.41 -22.58 -21.14
C LEU A 134 2.02 -23.06 -20.67
N ARG A 135 1.56 -24.21 -21.18
CA ARG A 135 0.30 -24.87 -20.78
C ARG A 135 0.39 -25.68 -19.50
N GLN A 136 1.59 -25.98 -19.01
CA GLN A 136 1.74 -26.71 -17.77
C GLN A 136 1.45 -25.81 -16.56
N PRO A 137 0.79 -26.33 -15.50
CA PRO A 137 0.46 -25.57 -14.29
C PRO A 137 1.68 -25.41 -13.35
N VAL A 138 2.82 -25.04 -13.90
CA VAL A 138 4.12 -24.99 -13.20
C VAL A 138 4.62 -23.56 -12.98
N TRP A 139 3.95 -22.56 -13.55
CA TRP A 139 4.42 -21.18 -13.50
C TRP A 139 3.98 -20.49 -12.21
N PRO A 140 4.91 -19.83 -11.49
CA PRO A 140 4.61 -19.21 -10.19
C PRO A 140 3.91 -17.86 -10.39
N LEU A 141 2.64 -17.91 -10.82
CA LEU A 141 1.80 -16.76 -11.11
C LEU A 141 0.62 -16.70 -10.13
N GLY A 142 0.86 -16.15 -8.93
CA GLY A 142 -0.14 -16.03 -7.88
C GLY A 142 0.17 -16.90 -6.66
N LYS A 143 -0.86 -17.32 -5.91
CA LYS A 143 -0.66 -18.10 -4.67
C LYS A 143 -0.26 -19.56 -4.92
N GLN A 144 -0.61 -20.09 -6.10
CA GLN A 144 -0.34 -21.48 -6.50
C GLN A 144 0.19 -21.47 -7.95
N PRO A 145 1.10 -22.40 -8.31
CA PRO A 145 1.50 -22.57 -9.70
C PRO A 145 0.31 -22.81 -10.61
N LYS A 146 0.32 -22.18 -11.79
CA LYS A 146 -0.79 -22.24 -12.75
C LYS A 146 -0.28 -22.06 -14.18
N PRO A 147 -1.04 -22.43 -15.22
CA PRO A 147 -0.58 -22.26 -16.59
C PRO A 147 -0.55 -20.79 -16.99
N ILE A 148 0.39 -20.43 -17.86
CA ILE A 148 0.38 -19.12 -18.54
C ILE A 148 -0.69 -19.11 -19.63
N VAL A 149 -0.79 -20.23 -20.36
CA VAL A 149 -1.73 -20.45 -21.46
C VAL A 149 -2.66 -21.60 -21.08
N GLU A 150 -3.97 -21.37 -21.08
CA GLU A 150 -4.97 -22.39 -20.73
C GLU A 150 -5.86 -22.66 -21.95
N THR A 151 -6.08 -23.94 -22.28
CA THR A 151 -7.07 -24.34 -23.28
C THR A 151 -8.31 -24.87 -22.57
N ARG A 152 -9.47 -24.27 -22.81
CA ARG A 152 -10.73 -24.75 -22.21
C ARG A 152 -11.11 -26.12 -22.77
N PRO A 153 -11.37 -27.13 -21.94
CA PRO A 153 -11.77 -28.47 -22.40
C PRO A 153 -13.05 -28.48 -23.25
N ASP A 154 -14.00 -27.61 -22.93
CA ASP A 154 -15.34 -27.63 -23.52
C ASP A 154 -15.45 -26.86 -24.85
N SER A 155 -14.49 -25.98 -25.15
CA SER A 155 -14.59 -25.02 -26.26
C SER A 155 -13.32 -24.85 -27.08
N ASP A 156 -12.25 -25.58 -26.75
CA ASP A 156 -10.89 -25.43 -27.31
C ASP A 156 -10.37 -23.97 -27.30
N GLU A 157 -10.95 -23.14 -26.43
CA GLU A 157 -10.64 -21.72 -26.37
C GLU A 157 -9.31 -21.54 -25.64
N THR A 158 -8.31 -21.02 -26.36
CA THR A 158 -7.03 -20.65 -25.76
C THR A 158 -7.14 -19.30 -25.05
N ARG A 159 -6.80 -19.29 -23.75
CA ARG A 159 -6.78 -18.13 -22.87
C ARG A 159 -5.39 -17.90 -22.30
N ILE A 160 -5.08 -16.65 -21.94
CA ILE A 160 -3.81 -16.29 -21.34
C ILE A 160 -3.99 -15.58 -19.99
N SER A 161 -3.06 -15.81 -19.07
CA SER A 161 -2.96 -15.09 -17.80
C SER A 161 -1.49 -14.85 -17.46
N TYR A 162 -0.94 -13.75 -17.96
CA TYR A 162 0.47 -13.41 -17.82
C TYR A 162 0.72 -12.01 -17.30
N TYR A 163 1.73 -11.88 -16.43
CA TYR A 163 2.42 -10.62 -16.14
C TYR A 163 3.83 -10.92 -15.63
N ARG A 164 4.85 -10.64 -16.46
CA ARG A 164 6.26 -10.88 -16.15
C ARG A 164 6.67 -10.46 -14.73
N LYS A 165 6.34 -9.23 -14.33
CA LYS A 165 6.70 -8.70 -13.01
C LYS A 165 6.06 -9.41 -11.83
N GLN A 166 4.91 -10.07 -12.01
CA GLN A 166 4.34 -10.93 -10.97
C GLN A 166 5.08 -12.26 -10.85
N LEU A 167 5.51 -12.80 -11.99
CA LEU A 167 6.32 -14.01 -12.03
C LEU A 167 7.66 -13.76 -11.36
N GLU A 168 8.37 -12.70 -11.76
CA GLU A 168 9.61 -12.26 -11.13
C GLU A 168 9.45 -12.12 -9.63
N ARG A 169 8.41 -11.41 -9.18
CA ARG A 169 8.10 -11.29 -7.76
C ARG A 169 7.90 -12.64 -7.04
N SER A 170 7.42 -13.66 -7.74
CA SER A 170 7.25 -14.98 -7.13
C SER A 170 8.58 -15.73 -7.06
N LEU A 171 9.46 -15.55 -8.05
CA LEU A 171 10.86 -16.02 -7.97
C LEU A 171 11.60 -15.33 -6.83
N GLU A 172 11.41 -14.02 -6.69
CA GLU A 172 11.88 -13.22 -5.56
C GLU A 172 11.35 -13.71 -4.20
N LEU A 173 10.23 -14.45 -4.17
CA LEU A 173 9.65 -14.98 -2.93
C LEU A 173 9.99 -16.47 -2.72
N GLY A 174 10.92 -17.02 -3.50
CA GLY A 174 11.46 -18.38 -3.33
C GLY A 174 10.90 -19.42 -4.31
N ALA A 175 10.12 -19.03 -5.31
CA ALA A 175 9.82 -19.94 -6.42
C ALA A 175 11.07 -20.13 -7.31
N SER A 176 11.22 -21.29 -7.91
CA SER A 176 12.30 -21.59 -8.85
C SER A 176 11.74 -22.02 -10.21
N LEU A 177 12.54 -21.81 -11.26
CA LEU A 177 12.28 -22.34 -12.59
C LEU A 177 13.45 -23.21 -13.03
N SER A 178 13.15 -24.23 -13.84
CA SER A 178 14.17 -25.01 -14.54
C SER A 178 14.79 -24.19 -15.67
N GLN A 179 15.96 -24.61 -16.16
CA GLN A 179 16.61 -23.96 -17.29
C GLN A 179 15.73 -23.95 -18.55
N GLN A 180 14.96 -25.02 -18.79
CA GLN A 180 14.02 -25.12 -19.90
C GLN A 180 12.86 -24.10 -19.74
N GLN A 181 12.36 -23.90 -18.52
CA GLN A 181 11.33 -22.91 -18.24
C GLN A 181 11.84 -21.48 -18.43
N TYR A 182 13.08 -21.18 -18.05
CA TYR A 182 13.70 -19.88 -18.35
C TYR A 182 13.83 -19.63 -19.85
N ALA A 183 14.28 -20.63 -20.62
CA ALA A 183 14.41 -20.51 -22.08
C ALA A 183 13.06 -20.25 -22.76
N ALA A 184 12.03 -21.03 -22.41
CA ALA A 184 10.68 -20.85 -22.93
C ALA A 184 10.11 -19.48 -22.58
N LEU A 185 10.32 -19.00 -21.34
CA LEU A 185 9.84 -17.70 -20.91
C LEU A 185 10.55 -16.55 -21.65
N SER A 186 11.85 -16.67 -21.91
CA SER A 186 12.60 -15.70 -22.71
C SER A 186 12.12 -15.66 -24.18
N ALA A 187 11.88 -16.82 -24.80
CA ALA A 187 11.33 -16.90 -26.15
C ALA A 187 9.92 -16.30 -26.24
N PHE A 188 9.12 -16.54 -25.19
CA PHE A 188 7.79 -15.97 -25.03
C PHE A 188 7.81 -14.44 -24.92
N ASP A 189 8.65 -13.88 -24.04
CA ASP A 189 8.79 -12.44 -23.85
C ASP A 189 9.35 -11.73 -25.11
N ALA A 190 10.28 -12.36 -25.82
CA ALA A 190 10.79 -11.85 -27.09
C ALA A 190 9.69 -11.78 -28.17
N THR A 191 8.83 -12.80 -28.23
CA THR A 191 7.70 -12.84 -29.16
C THR A 191 6.65 -11.80 -28.82
N ILE A 192 6.33 -11.62 -27.53
CA ILE A 192 5.46 -10.54 -27.03
C ILE A 192 6.00 -9.19 -27.49
N THR A 193 7.29 -8.92 -27.27
CA THR A 193 7.92 -7.65 -27.61
C THR A 193 7.83 -7.36 -29.12
N ARG A 194 8.13 -8.36 -29.95
CA ARG A 194 8.05 -8.25 -31.42
C ARG A 194 6.62 -7.98 -31.91
N LEU A 195 5.61 -8.67 -31.36
CA LEU A 195 4.21 -8.49 -31.75
C LEU A 195 3.64 -7.16 -31.24
N ALA A 196 4.03 -6.74 -30.03
CA ALA A 196 3.63 -5.46 -29.43
C ALA A 196 4.07 -4.27 -30.29
N ALA A 197 5.29 -4.33 -30.85
CA ALA A 197 5.80 -3.31 -31.75
C ALA A 197 5.00 -3.18 -33.06
N LYS A 198 4.36 -4.27 -33.53
CA LYS A 198 3.51 -4.26 -34.74
C LYS A 198 2.13 -3.64 -34.50
N ARG A 199 1.67 -3.59 -33.26
CA ARG A 199 0.37 -3.02 -32.86
C ARG A 199 0.55 -2.05 -31.70
N SER A 200 1.28 -0.98 -32.00
CA SER A 200 1.39 0.20 -31.15
C SER A 200 0.57 1.33 -31.79
N PHE A 201 -0.33 1.94 -31.03
CA PHE A 201 -1.13 3.07 -31.51
C PHE A 201 -1.50 4.01 -30.38
N ARG A 202 -1.75 5.27 -30.73
CA ARG A 202 -2.17 6.29 -29.78
C ARG A 202 -3.68 6.29 -29.62
N LEU A 203 -4.14 6.34 -28.37
CA LEU A 203 -5.54 6.56 -28.04
C LEU A 203 -5.79 8.06 -27.87
N GLU A 204 -6.81 8.56 -28.54
CA GLU A 204 -7.19 9.96 -28.51
C GLU A 204 -8.16 10.29 -27.38
N LYS A 205 -8.25 11.59 -27.05
CA LYS A 205 -9.17 12.08 -26.03
C LYS A 205 -10.62 11.70 -26.37
N GLY A 206 -11.29 11.05 -25.43
CA GLY A 206 -12.68 10.63 -25.56
C GLY A 206 -12.84 9.23 -26.15
N GLU A 207 -11.78 8.61 -26.67
CA GLU A 207 -11.84 7.23 -27.13
C GLU A 207 -11.89 6.25 -25.96
N THR A 208 -12.47 5.08 -26.21
CA THR A 208 -12.52 3.98 -25.24
C THR A 208 -11.98 2.72 -25.86
N LEU A 209 -10.92 2.17 -25.27
CA LEU A 209 -10.40 0.86 -25.62
C LEU A 209 -11.12 -0.22 -24.81
N LEU A 210 -11.71 -1.18 -25.50
CA LEU A 210 -12.35 -2.37 -24.95
C LEU A 210 -11.51 -3.60 -25.31
N ILE A 211 -11.24 -4.48 -24.34
CA ILE A 211 -10.31 -5.60 -24.48
C ILE A 211 -10.90 -6.88 -23.91
N ASN A 212 -10.82 -7.98 -24.66
CA ASN A 212 -10.92 -9.32 -24.10
C ASN A 212 -9.58 -9.67 -23.43
N ASN A 213 -9.55 -9.54 -22.11
CA ASN A 213 -8.35 -9.70 -21.30
C ASN A 213 -7.85 -11.15 -21.22
N HIS A 214 -8.62 -12.13 -21.73
CA HIS A 214 -8.17 -13.52 -21.86
C HIS A 214 -7.51 -13.79 -23.22
N LYS A 215 -7.71 -12.92 -24.22
CA LYS A 215 -7.25 -13.09 -25.61
C LYS A 215 -6.25 -12.04 -26.07
N VAL A 216 -5.98 -11.01 -25.26
CA VAL A 216 -5.07 -9.92 -25.61
C VAL A 216 -4.25 -9.50 -24.40
N LEU A 217 -2.92 -9.42 -24.58
CA LEU A 217 -2.05 -8.71 -23.65
C LEU A 217 -2.00 -7.24 -24.06
N HIS A 218 -2.09 -6.33 -23.08
CA HIS A 218 -2.01 -4.90 -23.31
C HIS A 218 -0.84 -4.29 -22.54
N GLY A 219 -0.17 -3.33 -23.17
CA GLY A 219 0.97 -2.61 -22.64
C GLY A 219 0.95 -1.16 -23.09
N ARG A 220 2.05 -0.46 -22.82
CA ARG A 220 2.28 0.87 -23.40
C ARG A 220 3.75 1.23 -23.45
N THR A 221 4.09 2.13 -24.37
CA THR A 221 5.39 2.79 -24.37
C THR A 221 5.54 3.75 -23.19
N ALA A 222 6.75 4.27 -23.01
CA ALA A 222 7.06 5.26 -21.98
C ALA A 222 6.24 6.54 -22.20
N LEU A 223 5.94 7.22 -21.10
CA LEU A 223 5.31 8.55 -21.10
C LEU A 223 6.39 9.63 -20.94
N ALA A 224 6.05 10.86 -21.31
CA ALA A 224 6.84 12.01 -20.92
C ALA A 224 7.00 12.09 -19.39
N GLU A 225 8.11 12.64 -18.93
CA GLU A 225 8.45 12.75 -17.50
C GLU A 225 7.38 13.52 -16.70
N GLU A 226 6.83 14.58 -17.30
CA GLU A 226 5.76 15.42 -16.73
C GLU A 226 4.35 15.04 -17.23
N SER A 227 4.17 13.80 -17.66
CA SER A 227 2.90 13.33 -18.23
C SER A 227 1.74 13.49 -17.26
N ASN A 228 0.69 14.17 -17.71
CA ASN A 228 -0.58 14.28 -16.98
C ASN A 228 -1.65 13.31 -17.49
N ARG A 229 -1.25 12.27 -18.25
CA ARG A 229 -2.17 11.30 -18.88
C ARG A 229 -3.16 10.76 -17.86
N LEU A 230 -4.43 10.69 -18.26
CA LEU A 230 -5.52 10.18 -17.44
C LEU A 230 -6.38 9.22 -18.25
N MET A 231 -6.46 7.98 -17.76
CA MET A 231 -7.43 7.01 -18.22
C MET A 231 -8.34 6.54 -17.08
N ILE A 232 -9.55 6.13 -17.41
CA ILE A 232 -10.48 5.48 -16.48
C ILE A 232 -10.56 4.01 -16.85
N ARG A 233 -10.13 3.13 -15.93
CA ARG A 233 -10.14 1.69 -16.12
C ARG A 233 -11.32 1.02 -15.42
N TYR A 234 -12.01 0.14 -16.14
CA TYR A 234 -12.97 -0.82 -15.60
C TYR A 234 -12.48 -2.25 -15.84
N ARG A 235 -12.86 -3.16 -14.94
CA ARG A 235 -12.57 -4.59 -15.03
C ARG A 235 -13.84 -5.34 -14.66
N LEU A 236 -14.28 -6.25 -15.52
CA LEU A 236 -15.53 -6.99 -15.36
C LEU A 236 -15.33 -8.47 -15.69
N ARG A 237 -16.24 -9.31 -15.21
CA ARG A 237 -16.27 -10.74 -15.51
C ARG A 237 -17.58 -11.09 -16.19
N ALA A 238 -17.49 -11.46 -17.46
CA ALA A 238 -18.58 -12.09 -18.20
C ALA A 238 -18.12 -13.46 -18.71
N ASP A 239 -19.00 -14.46 -18.62
CA ASP A 239 -18.85 -15.70 -19.37
C ASP A 239 -19.42 -15.47 -20.78
N PHE A 240 -18.53 -15.32 -21.77
CA PHE A 240 -18.93 -14.99 -23.14
C PHE A 240 -19.76 -16.08 -23.81
N ALA A 241 -19.54 -17.35 -23.50
CA ALA A 241 -20.32 -18.44 -24.06
C ALA A 241 -21.77 -18.38 -23.57
N THR A 242 -21.97 -18.12 -22.28
CA THR A 242 -23.29 -17.91 -21.67
C THR A 242 -23.97 -16.68 -22.26
N CYS A 243 -23.22 -15.57 -22.42
CA CYS A 243 -23.74 -14.37 -23.08
C CYS A 243 -24.19 -14.65 -24.52
N SER A 244 -23.41 -15.40 -25.30
CA SER A 244 -23.74 -15.74 -26.70
C SER A 244 -25.03 -16.57 -26.78
N GLN A 245 -25.24 -17.51 -25.86
CA GLN A 245 -26.46 -18.30 -25.80
C GLN A 245 -27.69 -17.48 -25.38
N ALA A 246 -27.50 -16.49 -24.51
CA ALA A 246 -28.57 -15.64 -23.99
C ALA A 246 -28.97 -14.50 -24.95
N LEU A 247 -28.05 -14.02 -25.79
CA LEU A 247 -28.24 -12.86 -26.67
C LEU A 247 -28.53 -13.23 -28.14
N ILE A 248 -29.07 -14.42 -28.39
CA ILE A 248 -29.50 -14.85 -29.74
C ILE A 248 -30.64 -13.91 -30.21
N PRO A 249 -30.56 -13.30 -31.42
CA PRO A 249 -31.50 -12.28 -31.85
C PRO A 249 -32.98 -12.65 -31.82
N GLU A 250 -33.33 -13.92 -32.07
CA GLU A 250 -34.73 -14.38 -32.09
C GLU A 250 -35.25 -14.85 -30.72
N ARG A 251 -34.44 -14.77 -29.65
CA ARG A 251 -34.79 -15.31 -28.33
C ARG A 251 -34.97 -14.20 -27.30
N SER A 252 -36.13 -14.15 -26.64
CA SER A 252 -36.34 -13.27 -25.49
C SER A 252 -35.47 -13.70 -24.30
N LEU A 253 -34.99 -12.72 -23.54
CA LEU A 253 -34.27 -12.98 -22.30
C LEU A 253 -35.15 -13.74 -21.31
N THR A 254 -34.53 -14.66 -20.56
CA THR A 254 -35.24 -15.34 -19.47
C THR A 254 -35.63 -14.34 -18.38
N PRO A 255 -36.76 -14.55 -17.65
CA PRO A 255 -37.15 -13.66 -16.56
C PRO A 255 -36.05 -13.42 -15.53
N SER A 256 -35.22 -14.45 -15.25
CA SER A 256 -34.11 -14.31 -14.31
C SER A 256 -33.03 -13.33 -14.79
N ILE A 257 -32.74 -13.28 -16.10
CA ILE A 257 -31.75 -12.35 -16.66
C ILE A 257 -32.30 -10.94 -16.62
N THR A 258 -33.58 -10.77 -16.99
CA THR A 258 -34.28 -9.48 -16.92
C THR A 258 -34.27 -8.93 -15.49
N GLU A 259 -34.61 -9.75 -14.49
CA GLU A 259 -34.56 -9.34 -13.09
C GLU A 259 -33.15 -8.92 -12.64
N ARG A 260 -32.10 -9.65 -13.07
CA ARG A 260 -30.70 -9.27 -12.79
C ARG A 260 -30.33 -7.93 -13.40
N LEU A 261 -30.77 -7.65 -14.63
CA LEU A 261 -30.51 -6.36 -15.30
C LEU A 261 -31.24 -5.20 -14.61
N ILE A 262 -32.48 -5.42 -14.14
CA ILE A 262 -33.23 -4.43 -13.35
C ILE A 262 -32.48 -4.14 -12.04
N ARG A 263 -32.09 -5.19 -11.31
CA ARG A 263 -31.29 -5.06 -10.07
C ARG A 263 -29.94 -4.38 -10.34
N ALA A 264 -29.30 -4.65 -11.48
CA ALA A 264 -28.04 -4.02 -11.88
C ALA A 264 -28.19 -2.50 -12.06
N ALA A 265 -29.28 -2.04 -12.68
CA ALA A 265 -29.56 -0.61 -12.82
C ALA A 265 -29.73 0.08 -11.46
N SER A 266 -30.53 -0.49 -10.55
CA SER A 266 -30.68 0.02 -9.18
C SER A 266 -29.36 0.01 -8.42
N ARG A 267 -28.55 -1.04 -8.58
CA ARG A 267 -27.24 -1.17 -7.96
C ARG A 267 -26.23 -0.12 -8.45
N LEU A 268 -26.34 0.33 -9.71
CA LEU A 268 -25.54 1.44 -10.22
C LEU A 268 -25.97 2.78 -9.60
N GLU A 269 -27.26 3.00 -9.35
CA GLU A 269 -27.74 4.21 -8.66
C GLU A 269 -27.28 4.29 -7.22
N GLU A 270 -27.36 3.19 -6.47
CA GLU A 270 -26.82 3.09 -5.12
C GLU A 270 -25.32 3.42 -5.05
N GLN A 271 -24.60 3.16 -6.15
CA GLN A 271 -23.18 3.51 -6.30
C GLN A 271 -22.94 4.95 -6.75
N GLY A 272 -23.99 5.75 -6.96
CA GLY A 272 -23.91 7.10 -7.51
C GLY A 272 -23.61 7.16 -9.02
N ARG A 273 -23.71 6.03 -9.74
CA ARG A 273 -23.43 5.92 -11.19
C ARG A 273 -24.68 6.19 -12.03
N LYS A 274 -25.29 7.37 -11.80
CA LYS A 274 -26.58 7.76 -12.40
C LYS A 274 -26.57 7.69 -13.94
N THR A 275 -25.46 8.07 -14.59
CA THR A 275 -25.33 7.99 -16.06
C THR A 275 -25.42 6.55 -16.56
N GLN A 276 -24.64 5.62 -15.98
CA GLN A 276 -24.67 4.21 -16.36
C GLN A 276 -26.02 3.55 -16.04
N ALA A 277 -26.62 3.90 -14.89
CA ALA A 277 -27.96 3.43 -14.55
C ALA A 277 -29.00 3.89 -15.58
N ARG A 278 -28.96 5.17 -15.97
CA ARG A 278 -29.83 5.73 -17.01
C ARG A 278 -29.64 5.04 -18.36
N ILE A 279 -28.39 4.67 -18.72
CA ILE A 279 -28.11 3.93 -19.96
C ILE A 279 -28.78 2.56 -19.91
N LEU A 280 -28.62 1.79 -18.83
CA LEU A 280 -29.31 0.50 -18.68
C LEU A 280 -30.84 0.64 -18.72
N ARG A 281 -31.40 1.66 -18.06
CA ARG A 281 -32.85 1.91 -18.05
C ARG A 281 -33.42 2.49 -19.34
N SER A 282 -32.57 2.86 -20.30
CA SER A 282 -33.03 3.42 -21.57
C SER A 282 -33.53 2.37 -22.56
N ASP A 283 -33.42 1.09 -22.19
CA ASP A 283 -33.95 -0.04 -22.91
C ASP A 283 -35.44 -0.22 -22.60
N LYS A 284 -36.28 -0.01 -23.61
CA LYS A 284 -37.74 -0.03 -23.48
C LYS A 284 -38.29 -1.45 -23.31
N GLU A 285 -37.58 -2.47 -23.78
CA GLU A 285 -38.00 -3.87 -23.63
C GLU A 285 -37.74 -4.37 -22.20
N LEU A 286 -36.65 -3.93 -21.58
CA LEU A 286 -36.30 -4.29 -20.20
C LEU A 286 -37.08 -3.49 -19.13
N PHE A 287 -37.48 -2.25 -19.42
CA PHE A 287 -38.04 -1.31 -18.43
C PHE A 287 -39.39 -0.69 -18.84
N GLY A 288 -40.11 -1.30 -19.77
CA GLY A 288 -41.41 -0.85 -20.27
C GLY A 288 -42.45 -0.57 -19.16
N ASP A 289 -42.92 0.68 -19.17
CA ASP A 289 -43.98 1.32 -18.36
C ASP A 289 -43.85 1.39 -16.83
N MET A 290 -42.62 1.43 -16.30
CA MET A 290 -42.39 1.85 -14.90
C MET A 290 -42.34 3.38 -14.71
N THR A 291 -42.78 4.18 -15.69
CA THR A 291 -42.88 5.65 -15.57
C THR A 291 -44.21 6.16 -14.99
N ALA A 292 -45.11 5.27 -14.58
CA ALA A 292 -46.41 5.63 -13.98
C ALA A 292 -46.66 4.98 -12.61
N SER A 293 -45.68 4.98 -11.69
CA SER A 293 -45.98 4.82 -10.26
C SER A 293 -44.86 5.39 -9.38
N ALA A 294 -44.74 6.70 -9.40
CA ALA A 294 -43.94 7.45 -8.42
C ALA A 294 -44.83 8.46 -7.70
N LYS A 295 -45.91 7.96 -7.07
CA LYS A 295 -46.70 8.66 -6.04
C LYS A 295 -47.56 7.61 -5.33
N SER A 296 -47.02 7.00 -4.28
CA SER A 296 -47.86 6.36 -3.25
C SER A 296 -47.04 6.11 -1.98
N GLU A 297 -47.38 6.90 -0.97
CA GLU A 297 -47.36 6.58 0.46
C GLU A 297 -46.00 6.23 1.12
N SER A 298 -45.43 7.27 1.73
CA SER A 298 -44.72 7.14 3.00
C SER A 298 -45.64 6.49 4.05
N LYS A 299 -45.52 5.18 4.23
CA LYS A 299 -45.91 4.54 5.49
C LYS A 299 -44.64 4.34 6.33
N PRO A 300 -44.61 4.81 7.59
CA PRO A 300 -43.51 4.51 8.47
C PRO A 300 -43.56 3.02 8.78
N LEU A 301 -42.56 2.27 8.32
CA LEU A 301 -42.33 0.95 8.87
C LEU A 301 -41.77 1.18 10.29
N ASN A 302 -42.68 1.21 11.26
CA ASN A 302 -42.36 0.89 12.65
C ASN A 302 -41.83 -0.55 12.65
N LEU A 303 -40.52 -0.70 12.45
CA LEU A 303 -39.82 -1.84 12.99
C LEU A 303 -39.79 -1.62 14.50
N ALA A 304 -40.71 -2.30 15.19
CA ALA A 304 -40.61 -2.50 16.62
C ALA A 304 -39.16 -2.91 16.96
N PRO A 305 -38.58 -2.40 18.04
CA PRO A 305 -37.29 -2.86 18.50
C PRO A 305 -37.49 -4.31 18.94
N SER A 306 -37.16 -5.27 18.07
CA SER A 306 -36.95 -6.64 18.53
C SER A 306 -35.77 -6.56 19.49
N GLY A 307 -36.08 -6.68 20.78
CA GLY A 307 -35.12 -6.70 21.89
C GLY A 307 -34.23 -7.93 21.83
N LEU A 308 -33.37 -8.00 20.82
CA LEU A 308 -32.16 -8.81 20.85
C LEU A 308 -31.08 -7.94 21.47
N ALA A 309 -30.49 -8.41 22.57
CA ALA A 309 -29.36 -7.75 23.20
C ALA A 309 -28.25 -7.56 22.17
N THR A 310 -28.01 -6.30 21.77
CA THR A 310 -26.95 -5.90 20.85
C THR A 310 -25.59 -6.20 21.49
N SER A 311 -24.88 -7.21 20.99
CA SER A 311 -23.59 -7.62 21.56
C SER A 311 -22.42 -7.35 20.61
N MET A 312 -21.19 -7.29 21.16
CA MET A 312 -19.98 -7.29 20.33
C MET A 312 -19.84 -8.55 19.46
N ALA A 313 -20.55 -9.66 19.77
CA ALA A 313 -20.57 -10.84 18.93
C ALA A 313 -21.35 -10.59 17.64
N ASP A 314 -22.47 -9.87 17.71
CA ASP A 314 -23.28 -9.47 16.55
C ASP A 314 -22.52 -8.49 15.66
N VAL A 315 -21.84 -7.51 16.26
CA VAL A 315 -20.94 -6.60 15.53
C VAL A 315 -19.88 -7.39 14.77
N ARG A 316 -19.22 -8.35 15.42
CA ARG A 316 -18.20 -9.19 14.77
C ARG A 316 -18.80 -10.03 13.66
N LYS A 317 -20.01 -10.59 13.84
CA LYS A 317 -20.73 -11.35 12.80
C LYS A 317 -21.03 -10.47 11.58
N ALA A 318 -21.63 -9.30 11.77
CA ALA A 318 -21.92 -8.34 10.71
C ALA A 318 -20.64 -7.92 9.96
N LEU A 319 -19.53 -7.70 10.67
CA LEU A 319 -18.24 -7.40 10.06
C LEU A 319 -17.69 -8.56 9.21
N ARG A 320 -17.82 -9.81 9.66
CA ARG A 320 -17.43 -11.01 8.88
C ARG A 320 -18.24 -11.10 7.58
N GLU A 321 -19.54 -10.84 7.67
CA GLU A 321 -20.47 -10.79 6.54
C GLU A 321 -20.33 -9.51 5.70
N LYS A 322 -19.37 -8.62 6.04
CA LYS A 322 -19.12 -7.32 5.38
C LYS A 322 -20.34 -6.38 5.37
N LYS A 323 -21.27 -6.57 6.31
CA LYS A 323 -22.42 -5.70 6.58
C LYS A 323 -22.00 -4.53 7.47
N PHE A 324 -21.19 -3.64 6.91
CA PHE A 324 -20.58 -2.53 7.67
C PHE A 324 -21.60 -1.55 8.25
N SER A 325 -22.71 -1.27 7.54
CA SER A 325 -23.76 -0.37 8.02
C SER A 325 -24.50 -0.95 9.22
N GLU A 326 -24.77 -2.26 9.22
CA GLU A 326 -25.40 -2.96 10.35
C GLU A 326 -24.47 -2.98 11.57
N ALA A 327 -23.19 -3.28 11.36
CA ALA A 327 -22.18 -3.22 12.41
C ALA A 327 -22.07 -1.81 13.02
N GLN A 328 -22.15 -0.77 12.17
CA GLN A 328 -22.12 0.62 12.63
C GLN A 328 -23.35 0.97 13.46
N GLN A 329 -24.56 0.66 12.98
CA GLN A 329 -25.80 0.94 13.71
C GLN A 329 -25.81 0.23 15.07
N THR A 330 -25.36 -1.03 15.11
CA THR A 330 -25.23 -1.80 16.35
C THR A 330 -24.26 -1.12 17.32
N LEU A 331 -23.08 -0.70 16.84
CA LEU A 331 -22.10 0.02 17.65
C LEU A 331 -22.60 1.39 18.14
N GLU A 332 -23.33 2.13 17.32
CA GLU A 332 -23.93 3.43 17.69
C GLU A 332 -25.03 3.24 18.75
N GLN A 333 -25.85 2.20 18.65
CA GLN A 333 -26.83 1.82 19.68
C GLN A 333 -26.15 1.40 20.99
N MET A 334 -25.05 0.65 20.91
CA MET A 334 -24.26 0.27 22.09
C MET A 334 -23.60 1.49 22.74
N ALA A 335 -23.08 2.43 21.95
CA ALA A 335 -22.48 3.67 22.45
C ALA A 335 -23.49 4.53 23.23
N GLN A 336 -24.76 4.56 22.82
CA GLN A 336 -25.83 5.29 23.52
C GLN A 336 -26.18 4.71 24.91
N LYS A 337 -25.86 3.43 25.16
CA LYS A 337 -26.11 2.77 26.44
C LYS A 337 -25.05 3.09 27.50
N ASN A 338 -24.02 3.89 27.17
CA ASN A 338 -22.92 4.26 28.06
C ASN A 338 -22.25 3.06 28.76
N GLU A 339 -22.14 1.92 28.07
CA GLU A 339 -21.32 0.82 28.57
C GLU A 339 -19.83 1.22 28.47
N ASP A 340 -19.12 1.18 29.60
CA ASP A 340 -17.67 1.42 29.69
C ASP A 340 -16.90 0.32 28.94
N SER A 341 -16.76 0.50 27.63
CA SER A 341 -16.19 -0.49 26.73
C SER A 341 -15.19 0.14 25.79
N PHE A 342 -13.94 -0.33 25.86
CA PHE A 342 -12.89 0.03 24.89
C PHE A 342 -13.28 -0.35 23.45
N ASP A 343 -13.95 -1.50 23.28
CA ASP A 343 -14.19 -2.11 21.98
C ASP A 343 -15.13 -1.27 21.10
N VAL A 344 -16.16 -0.65 21.67
CA VAL A 344 -17.17 0.10 20.92
C VAL A 344 -16.56 1.30 20.17
N PRO A 345 -15.95 2.30 20.85
CA PRO A 345 -15.28 3.41 20.19
C PRO A 345 -14.10 2.94 19.32
N TYR A 346 -13.37 1.90 19.72
CA TYR A 346 -12.27 1.38 18.92
C TYR A 346 -12.72 0.82 17.55
N PHE A 347 -13.84 0.10 17.50
CA PHE A 347 -14.41 -0.41 16.24
C PHE A 347 -15.11 0.69 15.42
N LEU A 348 -15.75 1.66 16.06
CA LEU A 348 -16.30 2.85 15.39
C LEU A 348 -15.19 3.66 14.71
N SER A 349 -14.03 3.82 15.35
CA SER A 349 -12.85 4.44 14.74
C SER A 349 -12.37 3.68 13.50
N ALA A 350 -12.39 2.34 13.53
CA ALA A 350 -12.02 1.51 12.39
C ALA A 350 -13.00 1.67 11.20
N LEU A 351 -14.29 1.79 11.47
CA LEU A 351 -15.31 2.07 10.46
C LEU A 351 -15.16 3.48 9.87
N ALA A 352 -14.91 4.50 10.70
CA ALA A 352 -14.63 5.86 10.24
C ALA A 352 -13.36 5.92 9.37
N THR A 353 -12.29 5.23 9.78
CA THR A 353 -11.06 5.08 8.98
C THR A 353 -11.35 4.46 7.61
N ARG A 354 -12.24 3.46 7.54
CA ARG A 354 -12.63 2.81 6.28
C ARG A 354 -13.41 3.75 5.34
N ARG A 355 -14.12 4.74 5.89
CA ARG A 355 -14.86 5.78 5.15
C ARG A 355 -14.02 7.02 4.83
N GLU A 356 -12.73 7.01 5.15
CA GLU A 356 -11.82 8.14 4.97
C GLU A 356 -12.21 9.37 5.83
N GLU A 357 -12.93 9.15 6.94
CA GLU A 357 -13.34 10.16 7.91
C GLU A 357 -12.27 10.34 9.01
N ASP A 358 -11.06 10.75 8.62
CA ASP A 358 -9.87 10.72 9.49
C ASP A 358 -10.03 11.50 10.81
N SER A 359 -10.66 12.68 10.79
CA SER A 359 -10.88 13.49 11.99
C SER A 359 -11.82 12.78 12.99
N LYS A 360 -12.93 12.24 12.49
CA LYS A 360 -13.88 11.46 13.30
C LYS A 360 -13.23 10.18 13.83
N ALA A 361 -12.44 9.49 13.01
CA ALA A 361 -11.72 8.30 13.43
C ALA A 361 -10.76 8.58 14.60
N ALA A 362 -10.03 9.70 14.54
CA ALA A 362 -9.11 10.12 15.59
C ALA A 362 -9.84 10.49 16.90
N GLN A 363 -10.92 11.28 16.81
CA GLN A 363 -11.71 11.69 17.97
C GLN A 363 -12.29 10.48 18.72
N VAL A 364 -12.91 9.55 17.98
CA VAL A 364 -13.52 8.36 18.58
C VAL A 364 -12.44 7.43 19.16
N LEU A 365 -11.28 7.32 18.52
CA LEU A 365 -10.17 6.52 19.02
C LEU A 365 -9.61 7.07 20.35
N ALA A 366 -9.53 8.39 20.49
CA ALA A 366 -9.10 9.03 21.73
C ALA A 366 -10.06 8.71 22.89
N SER A 367 -11.37 8.71 22.62
CA SER A 367 -12.39 8.30 23.61
C SER A 367 -12.21 6.85 24.08
N ALA A 368 -11.84 5.92 23.19
CA ALA A 368 -11.54 4.53 23.57
C ALA A 368 -10.37 4.42 24.55
N ALA A 369 -9.32 5.23 24.36
CA ALA A 369 -8.16 5.22 25.23
C ALA A 369 -8.43 5.89 26.59
N ALA A 370 -9.26 6.93 26.63
CA ALA A 370 -9.65 7.58 27.88
C ALA A 370 -10.41 6.63 28.82
N SER A 371 -11.32 5.79 28.28
CA SER A 371 -12.06 4.83 29.10
C SER A 371 -11.19 3.68 29.60
N ARG A 372 -10.27 3.18 28.76
CA ARG A 372 -9.37 2.09 29.12
C ARG A 372 -7.95 2.32 28.59
N PRO A 373 -7.12 3.10 29.31
CA PRO A 373 -5.77 3.43 28.87
C PRO A 373 -4.86 2.20 28.84
N PHE A 374 -5.14 1.18 29.66
CA PHE A 374 -4.35 -0.06 29.73
C PHE A 374 -5.14 -1.31 29.34
N LEU A 375 -4.59 -2.08 28.39
CA LEU A 375 -5.13 -3.36 27.95
C LEU A 375 -4.23 -4.51 28.40
N LYS A 376 -4.83 -5.69 28.58
CA LYS A 376 -4.14 -6.91 29.04
C LYS A 376 -3.43 -6.74 30.40
N LYS A 377 -4.07 -5.98 31.31
CA LYS A 377 -3.62 -5.84 32.70
C LYS A 377 -3.38 -7.22 33.30
N SER A 378 -2.16 -7.45 33.79
CA SER A 378 -1.76 -8.69 34.45
C SER A 378 -2.36 -8.80 35.86
N ARG A 379 -2.69 -10.03 36.27
CA ARG A 379 -2.63 -10.46 37.68
C ARG A 379 -1.26 -11.13 37.84
N GLN A 380 -0.47 -10.75 38.86
CA GLN A 380 0.91 -11.19 39.12
C GLN A 380 1.37 -12.39 38.26
N HIS A 381 2.24 -12.12 37.28
CA HIS A 381 2.81 -13.14 36.41
C HIS A 381 4.20 -13.56 36.90
N ILE A 382 4.59 -14.80 36.59
CA ILE A 382 5.94 -15.33 36.83
C ILE A 382 7.00 -14.61 35.95
N LYS A 383 6.57 -13.99 34.85
CA LYS A 383 7.44 -13.29 33.88
C LYS A 383 7.51 -11.78 34.18
N PRO A 384 8.64 -11.10 33.90
CA PRO A 384 8.69 -9.65 33.93
C PRO A 384 7.68 -9.02 32.97
N VAL A 385 7.06 -7.93 33.40
CA VAL A 385 5.97 -7.21 32.74
C VAL A 385 6.53 -5.95 32.08
N VAL A 386 6.49 -5.91 30.75
CA VAL A 386 6.81 -4.73 29.95
C VAL A 386 5.55 -3.91 29.72
N LEU A 387 5.51 -2.68 30.26
CA LEU A 387 4.49 -1.70 29.91
C LEU A 387 4.89 -1.03 28.58
N LYS A 388 4.35 -1.56 27.47
CA LYS A 388 4.55 -0.97 26.15
C LYS A 388 3.54 0.16 25.93
N VAL A 389 3.98 1.41 25.96
CA VAL A 389 3.13 2.57 25.67
C VAL A 389 3.24 2.96 24.21
N ARG A 390 2.11 3.04 23.51
CA ARG A 390 2.02 3.43 22.09
C ARG A 390 1.11 4.64 21.92
N ALA A 391 1.37 5.45 20.90
CA ALA A 391 0.49 6.57 20.57
C ALA A 391 -0.80 6.07 19.89
N PHE A 392 -1.91 6.71 20.20
CA PHE A 392 -3.14 6.68 19.39
C PHE A 392 -3.25 7.91 18.49
N GLU A 393 -2.63 9.03 18.90
CA GLU A 393 -2.45 10.20 18.06
C GLU A 393 -1.69 9.85 16.76
N GLY A 394 -2.17 10.36 15.63
CA GLY A 394 -1.54 10.08 14.33
C GLY A 394 -1.72 8.64 13.82
N THR A 395 -2.48 7.79 14.53
CA THR A 395 -2.70 6.38 14.16
C THR A 395 -4.06 6.15 13.50
N LYS A 396 -4.15 5.06 12.74
CA LYS A 396 -5.39 4.60 12.12
C LYS A 396 -5.67 3.15 12.49
N VAL A 397 -6.92 2.84 12.83
CA VAL A 397 -7.36 1.46 13.04
C VAL A 397 -7.91 0.92 11.72
N LYS A 398 -7.33 -0.18 11.22
CA LYS A 398 -7.79 -0.84 10.00
C LYS A 398 -8.27 -2.25 10.30
N PHE A 399 -9.38 -2.66 9.68
CA PHE A 399 -9.79 -4.06 9.68
C PHE A 399 -8.83 -4.92 8.85
N ARG A 400 -8.54 -6.10 9.35
CA ARG A 400 -7.84 -7.18 8.67
C ARG A 400 -8.76 -8.41 8.71
N PHE A 401 -9.25 -8.79 7.54
CA PHE A 401 -10.01 -10.02 7.35
C PHE A 401 -9.01 -11.14 7.11
N ALA A 402 -8.96 -12.13 8.00
CA ALA A 402 -8.11 -13.30 7.85
C ALA A 402 -8.80 -14.36 6.98
N ASP A 403 -8.01 -15.30 6.45
CA ASP A 403 -8.49 -16.35 5.55
C ASP A 403 -9.46 -17.33 6.26
N ASP A 404 -9.36 -17.44 7.59
CA ASP A 404 -10.29 -18.18 8.47
C ASP A 404 -11.64 -17.46 8.71
N GLY A 405 -11.87 -16.35 8.00
CA GLY A 405 -13.06 -15.50 8.17
C GLY A 405 -13.04 -14.64 9.44
N SER A 406 -11.98 -14.68 10.28
CA SER A 406 -11.91 -13.83 11.47
C SER A 406 -11.62 -12.37 11.11
N VAL A 407 -12.30 -11.45 11.83
CA VAL A 407 -12.05 -10.00 11.73
C VAL A 407 -11.09 -9.61 12.84
N LYS A 408 -9.89 -9.20 12.44
CA LYS A 408 -8.87 -8.61 13.33
C LYS A 408 -8.78 -7.12 13.04
N THR A 409 -8.21 -6.36 13.96
CA THR A 409 -7.82 -4.97 13.71
C THR A 409 -6.31 -4.86 13.68
N ARG A 410 -5.81 -3.84 12.99
CA ARG A 410 -4.41 -3.44 12.99
C ARG A 410 -4.34 -1.94 13.20
N LEU A 411 -3.58 -1.52 14.20
CA LEU A 411 -3.20 -0.12 14.38
C LEU A 411 -2.04 0.19 13.43
N VAL A 412 -2.15 1.27 12.66
CA VAL A 412 -1.18 1.67 11.64
C VAL A 412 -0.75 3.11 11.91
N GLY A 413 0.57 3.36 11.90
CA GLY A 413 1.17 4.65 12.25
C GLY A 413 1.48 4.80 13.73
N GLY A 414 2.27 5.84 14.06
CA GLY A 414 2.54 6.36 15.41
C GLY A 414 3.25 5.44 16.41
N GLN A 415 3.69 4.25 15.99
CA GLN A 415 4.37 3.32 16.90
C GLN A 415 5.33 2.39 16.20
N ILE A 416 6.32 1.90 16.96
CA ILE A 416 7.19 0.81 16.53
C ILE A 416 6.49 -0.55 16.58
N SER A 417 6.71 -1.34 15.53
CA SER A 417 6.36 -2.76 15.50
C SER A 417 7.30 -3.55 16.39
N THR A 418 6.77 -4.16 17.45
CA THR A 418 7.56 -5.02 18.36
C THR A 418 7.45 -6.51 18.02
N LYS A 419 6.94 -6.85 16.84
CA LYS A 419 6.67 -8.24 16.43
C LYS A 419 7.90 -9.13 16.57
N TYR A 420 9.07 -8.62 16.18
CA TYR A 420 10.34 -9.35 16.19
C TYR A 420 11.34 -8.78 17.20
N TRP A 421 10.87 -7.93 18.13
CA TRP A 421 11.72 -7.31 19.14
C TRP A 421 11.47 -7.90 20.52
N ILE A 422 10.22 -7.97 20.96
CA ILE A 422 9.91 -8.48 22.30
C ILE A 422 9.58 -9.97 22.21
N ASP A 423 10.39 -10.79 22.88
CA ASP A 423 10.13 -12.20 23.09
C ASP A 423 9.02 -12.39 24.15
N LYS A 424 7.86 -12.88 23.69
CA LYS A 424 6.68 -13.10 24.54
C LYS A 424 6.78 -14.37 25.39
N GLU A 425 7.75 -15.24 25.10
CA GLU A 425 8.06 -16.37 25.96
C GLU A 425 8.80 -15.91 27.20
N ARG A 426 9.58 -14.82 27.11
CA ARG A 426 10.33 -14.23 28.22
C ARG A 426 9.59 -13.12 28.97
N PHE A 427 8.75 -12.35 28.28
CA PHE A 427 8.12 -11.15 28.85
C PHE A 427 6.60 -11.16 28.69
N HIS A 428 5.90 -10.67 29.71
CA HIS A 428 4.48 -10.30 29.59
C HIS A 428 4.36 -8.87 29.08
N ILE A 429 3.39 -8.59 28.20
CA ILE A 429 3.19 -7.24 27.63
C ILE A 429 1.85 -6.67 28.09
N THR A 430 1.91 -5.60 28.87
CA THR A 430 0.78 -4.70 29.12
C THR A 430 0.83 -3.58 28.10
N LEU A 431 -0.30 -3.27 27.45
CA LEU A 431 -0.36 -2.19 26.45
C LEU A 431 -0.93 -0.92 27.07
N GLY A 432 -0.17 0.17 27.04
CA GLY A 432 -0.65 1.53 27.31
C GLY A 432 -1.01 2.24 26.00
N ASN A 433 -2.21 2.80 25.90
CA ASN A 433 -2.66 3.57 24.75
C ASN A 433 -2.64 5.06 25.12
N ALA A 434 -1.56 5.75 24.79
CA ALA A 434 -1.44 7.19 25.01
C ALA A 434 -2.27 7.93 23.95
N ALA A 435 -3.45 8.39 24.34
CA ALA A 435 -4.25 9.33 23.57
C ALA A 435 -4.08 10.71 24.18
N ASN A 436 -3.28 11.56 23.54
CA ASN A 436 -3.03 12.96 23.92
C ASN A 436 -2.59 13.16 25.39
N HIS A 437 -2.80 14.37 25.93
CA HIS A 437 -2.44 14.76 27.28
C HIS A 437 -3.21 14.00 28.38
N ILE A 438 -4.40 13.45 28.08
CA ILE A 438 -5.24 12.73 29.06
C ILE A 438 -4.52 11.52 29.66
N PHE A 439 -3.56 10.93 28.93
CA PHE A 439 -2.78 9.80 29.44
C PHE A 439 -2.00 10.14 30.74
N ALA A 440 -1.71 11.41 30.98
CA ALA A 440 -1.03 11.89 32.19
C ALA A 440 -1.75 11.54 33.50
N GLU A 441 -3.09 11.43 33.46
CA GLU A 441 -3.95 11.20 34.62
C GLU A 441 -4.19 9.69 34.89
N ALA A 442 -3.69 8.82 34.01
CA ALA A 442 -3.88 7.39 34.16
C ALA A 442 -3.12 6.85 35.37
N GLN A 443 -3.77 6.01 36.19
CA GLN A 443 -3.10 5.30 37.27
C GLN A 443 -2.25 4.16 36.72
N ALA A 444 -0.95 4.17 37.02
CA ALA A 444 -0.02 3.15 36.52
C ALA A 444 -0.42 1.72 36.96
N PRO A 445 -0.47 0.74 36.04
CA PRO A 445 -0.61 -0.67 36.41
C PRO A 445 0.71 -1.19 37.00
N HIS A 446 0.70 -2.42 37.53
CA HIS A 446 1.96 -3.12 37.82
C HIS A 446 2.74 -3.40 36.51
N PHE A 447 4.02 -3.07 36.48
CA PHE A 447 4.97 -3.42 35.42
C PHE A 447 6.39 -3.48 36.02
N ASP A 448 7.40 -3.95 35.28
CA ASP A 448 8.80 -3.96 35.72
C ASP A 448 9.63 -2.93 34.95
N VAL A 449 9.34 -2.75 33.66
CA VAL A 449 9.94 -1.73 32.80
C VAL A 449 8.89 -1.09 31.88
N LEU A 450 9.00 0.22 31.66
CA LEU A 450 8.21 0.94 30.67
C LEU A 450 9.00 1.01 29.36
N PHE A 451 8.40 0.56 28.27
CA PHE A 451 8.94 0.76 26.92
C PHE A 451 8.10 1.81 26.17
N ASN A 452 8.72 2.96 25.89
CA ASN A 452 8.12 3.97 25.04
C ASN A 452 8.18 3.51 23.57
N ALA A 453 7.04 3.06 23.07
CA ALA A 453 6.87 2.65 21.69
C ALA A 453 6.30 3.76 20.79
N ILE A 454 6.13 4.99 21.31
CA ILE A 454 5.88 6.18 20.48
C ILE A 454 7.16 6.43 19.67
N SER A 455 7.04 6.41 18.35
CA SER A 455 8.21 6.32 17.47
C SER A 455 8.53 7.60 16.70
N ASP A 456 7.63 8.58 16.72
CA ASP A 456 7.76 9.82 15.95
C ASP A 456 7.06 10.96 16.70
N ILE A 457 7.85 11.96 17.11
CA ILE A 457 7.36 13.15 17.78
C ILE A 457 6.48 14.00 16.86
N ASP A 458 6.76 14.03 15.57
CA ASP A 458 6.03 14.83 14.61
C ASP A 458 4.63 14.27 14.32
N ALA A 459 4.46 12.96 14.43
CA ALA A 459 3.18 12.30 14.28
C ALA A 459 2.34 12.25 15.56
N SER A 460 2.99 12.32 16.74
CA SER A 460 2.34 12.07 18.03
C SER A 460 2.82 12.98 19.18
N PRO A 461 2.88 14.31 18.99
CA PRO A 461 3.45 15.22 19.98
C PRO A 461 2.65 15.26 21.30
N ASN A 462 1.32 15.26 21.24
CA ASN A 462 0.47 15.34 22.42
C ASN A 462 0.49 14.03 23.22
N ALA A 463 0.53 12.88 22.53
CA ALA A 463 0.66 11.58 23.18
C ALA A 463 2.02 11.44 23.89
N LEU A 464 3.09 12.01 23.31
CA LEU A 464 4.41 12.04 23.93
C LEU A 464 4.42 12.90 25.20
N MET A 465 3.79 14.09 25.16
CA MET A 465 3.60 14.94 26.34
C MET A 465 2.78 14.24 27.43
N GLY A 466 1.70 13.56 27.05
CA GLY A 466 0.90 12.78 28.00
C GLY A 466 1.68 11.64 28.65
N LEU A 467 2.54 10.95 27.90
CA LEU A 467 3.44 9.92 28.43
C LEU A 467 4.50 10.52 29.38
N GLU A 468 5.09 11.65 29.03
CA GLU A 468 6.07 12.35 29.88
C GLU A 468 5.46 12.75 31.23
N ALA A 469 4.28 13.35 31.21
CA ALA A 469 3.55 13.69 32.42
C ALA A 469 3.12 12.44 33.22
N PHE A 470 2.68 11.37 32.55
CA PHE A 470 2.39 10.08 33.20
C PHE A 470 3.61 9.51 33.94
N ILE A 471 4.79 9.55 33.31
CA ILE A 471 6.05 9.12 33.91
C ILE A 471 6.37 9.94 35.16
N ALA A 472 6.25 11.26 35.07
CA ALA A 472 6.52 12.16 36.19
C ALA A 472 5.53 11.95 37.35
N ASN A 473 4.23 11.93 37.06
CA ASN A 473 3.16 11.82 38.07
C ASN A 473 3.20 10.49 38.84
N ASN A 474 3.72 9.42 38.22
CA ASN A 474 3.80 8.10 38.82
C ASN A 474 5.23 7.73 39.29
N GLY A 475 6.20 8.65 39.22
CA GLY A 475 7.58 8.42 39.65
C GLY A 475 8.27 7.26 38.92
N ILE A 476 8.07 7.14 37.60
CA ILE A 476 8.57 5.99 36.82
C ILE A 476 10.02 6.22 36.40
N GLU A 477 10.95 5.44 36.96
CA GLU A 477 12.37 5.56 36.67
C GLU A 477 12.82 4.66 35.50
N ASN A 478 12.41 3.38 35.52
CA ASN A 478 12.83 2.38 34.54
C ASN A 478 12.07 2.53 33.21
N VAL A 479 12.55 3.45 32.38
CA VAL A 479 12.00 3.77 31.06
C VAL A 479 13.04 3.47 29.97
N ILE A 480 12.64 2.69 28.98
CA ILE A 480 13.37 2.53 27.71
C ILE A 480 12.81 3.56 26.72
N ASN A 481 13.70 4.35 26.12
CA ASN A 481 13.45 5.48 25.24
C ASN A 481 12.65 6.60 25.92
N ARG A 482 13.29 7.33 26.84
CA ARG A 482 12.63 8.44 27.53
C ARG A 482 12.08 9.50 26.54
N PRO A 483 10.92 10.10 26.82
CA PRO A 483 10.29 11.07 25.91
C PRO A 483 11.16 12.27 25.51
N ASP A 484 12.06 12.70 26.39
CA ASP A 484 12.97 13.83 26.15
C ASP A 484 13.99 13.54 25.05
N ALA A 485 14.49 12.31 24.96
CA ALA A 485 15.41 11.89 23.91
C ALA A 485 14.75 11.86 22.52
N LEU A 486 13.46 11.52 22.46
CA LEU A 486 12.72 11.48 21.19
C LEU A 486 12.59 12.87 20.53
N ARG A 487 12.68 13.96 21.30
CA ARG A 487 12.71 15.33 20.76
C ARG A 487 13.95 15.58 19.88
N ARG A 488 15.05 14.87 20.12
CA ARG A 488 16.30 14.99 19.34
C ARG A 488 16.28 14.20 18.02
N THR A 489 15.21 13.44 17.73
CA THR A 489 15.13 12.62 16.51
C THR A 489 14.38 13.27 15.35
N THR A 490 14.05 14.57 15.44
CA THR A 490 13.50 15.29 14.28
C THR A 490 14.55 15.41 13.18
N ARG A 491 14.14 15.51 11.91
CA ARG A 491 15.10 15.53 10.78
C ARG A 491 16.10 16.68 10.87
N ASP A 492 15.64 17.85 11.29
CA ASP A 492 16.48 19.03 11.52
C ASP A 492 17.43 18.87 12.72
N SER A 493 16.99 18.20 13.80
CA SER A 493 17.85 17.92 14.96
C SER A 493 18.94 16.91 14.60
N ILE A 494 18.58 15.81 13.92
CA ILE A 494 19.53 14.80 13.45
C ILE A 494 20.57 15.41 12.53
N ALA A 495 20.15 16.24 11.55
CA ALA A 495 21.08 16.90 10.66
C ALA A 495 22.03 17.85 11.40
N ARG A 496 21.52 18.58 12.40
CA ARG A 496 22.33 19.48 13.22
C ARG A 496 23.36 18.71 14.05
N LEU A 497 22.93 17.65 14.74
CA LEU A 497 23.80 16.81 15.57
C LEU A 497 24.89 16.12 14.74
N ALA A 498 24.53 15.53 13.60
CA ALA A 498 25.50 14.86 12.73
C ALA A 498 26.59 15.84 12.25
N ASN A 499 26.19 17.06 11.85
CA ASN A 499 27.11 18.08 11.33
C ASN A 499 27.97 18.78 12.40
N VAL A 500 27.85 18.42 13.69
CA VAL A 500 28.81 18.85 14.72
C VAL A 500 30.10 18.04 14.64
N SER A 501 30.00 16.77 14.24
CA SER A 501 31.16 15.88 14.09
C SER A 501 31.94 16.20 12.82
N THR A 502 33.27 16.05 12.87
CA THR A 502 34.12 16.10 11.68
C THR A 502 34.11 14.82 10.85
N HIS A 503 33.53 13.73 11.38
CA HIS A 503 33.52 12.40 10.77
C HIS A 503 32.14 11.99 10.26
N LEU A 504 31.10 12.76 10.58
CA LEU A 504 29.74 12.54 10.10
C LEU A 504 29.27 13.77 9.33
N ARG A 505 28.37 13.55 8.38
CA ARG A 505 27.71 14.61 7.62
C ARG A 505 26.24 14.28 7.47
N SER A 506 25.42 15.30 7.33
CA SER A 506 24.04 15.16 6.93
C SER A 506 23.63 16.38 6.13
N GLY A 507 22.68 16.21 5.20
CA GLY A 507 22.16 17.31 4.43
C GLY A 507 21.60 18.39 5.36
N LYS A 508 22.01 19.66 5.18
CA LYS A 508 21.47 20.75 5.99
C LYS A 508 19.96 20.74 5.88
N THR A 509 19.29 20.66 7.01
CA THR A 509 17.84 20.45 7.07
C THR A 509 17.18 21.60 7.81
N GLN A 510 16.13 22.15 7.21
CA GLN A 510 15.30 23.18 7.80
C GLN A 510 13.83 22.74 7.85
N ARG A 511 13.16 23.16 8.93
CA ARG A 511 11.72 22.98 9.10
C ARG A 511 11.00 24.28 8.77
N TYR A 512 9.96 24.20 7.95
CA TYR A 512 9.10 25.34 7.62
C TYR A 512 7.67 25.06 8.05
N SER A 513 6.95 26.11 8.46
CA SER A 513 5.54 26.01 8.79
C SER A 513 4.72 25.62 7.57
N GLY A 514 3.71 24.77 7.76
CA GLY A 514 2.73 24.46 6.71
C GLY A 514 1.99 25.70 6.20
N MET A 515 1.87 26.76 7.01
CA MET A 515 1.29 28.04 6.61
C MET A 515 2.14 28.82 5.62
N ALA A 516 3.46 28.59 5.57
CA ALA A 516 4.32 29.23 4.57
C ALA A 516 3.98 28.78 3.13
N LEU A 517 3.30 27.65 2.96
CA LEU A 517 2.78 27.19 1.66
C LEU A 517 1.63 28.06 1.12
N LEU A 518 1.15 29.05 1.87
CA LEU A 518 0.21 30.06 1.37
C LEU A 518 0.89 31.06 0.41
N ASP A 519 2.20 31.29 0.55
CA ASP A 519 3.01 32.15 -0.31
C ASP A 519 4.29 31.41 -0.73
N ILE A 520 4.12 30.50 -1.70
CA ILE A 520 5.21 29.67 -2.24
C ILE A 520 6.37 30.51 -2.80
N PRO A 521 6.17 31.63 -3.53
CA PRO A 521 7.27 32.50 -3.94
C PRO A 521 8.13 33.00 -2.79
N THR A 522 7.54 33.46 -1.69
CA THR A 522 8.30 33.91 -0.52
C THR A 522 9.01 32.75 0.17
N LEU A 523 8.32 31.63 0.39
CA LEU A 523 8.91 30.43 0.96
C LEU A 523 10.09 29.91 0.12
N THR A 524 9.97 29.94 -1.21
CA THR A 524 11.05 29.53 -2.13
C THR A 524 12.29 30.39 -1.93
N ARG A 525 12.14 31.73 -1.85
CA ARG A 525 13.27 32.64 -1.56
C ARG A 525 13.91 32.36 -0.20
N GLN A 526 13.08 32.10 0.82
CA GLN A 526 13.56 31.77 2.17
C GLN A 526 14.31 30.42 2.21
N ILE A 527 13.86 29.42 1.46
CA ILE A 527 14.57 28.14 1.34
C ILE A 527 15.95 28.37 0.71
N LEU A 528 16.01 29.16 -0.36
CA LEU A 528 17.22 29.37 -1.14
C LEU A 528 18.20 30.37 -0.52
N SER A 529 17.82 31.13 0.51
CA SER A 529 18.80 31.89 1.30
C SER A 529 19.73 30.93 2.05
N ASP A 530 19.19 29.83 2.56
CA ASP A 530 19.86 29.01 3.56
C ASP A 530 20.33 27.65 3.04
N LEU A 531 19.69 27.12 2.00
CA LEU A 531 19.94 25.80 1.42
C LEU A 531 20.34 25.89 -0.05
N ARG A 532 20.99 24.84 -0.57
CA ARG A 532 21.44 24.73 -1.96
C ARG A 532 20.91 23.46 -2.63
N TYR A 533 20.72 23.53 -3.95
CA TYR A 533 20.31 22.37 -4.75
C TYR A 533 21.41 21.30 -4.82
N PRO A 534 21.04 20.01 -4.99
CA PRO A 534 19.66 19.50 -5.03
C PRO A 534 19.00 19.45 -3.64
N LEU A 535 17.67 19.57 -3.58
CA LEU A 535 16.90 19.61 -2.34
C LEU A 535 15.93 18.43 -2.25
N LEU A 536 15.79 17.87 -1.06
CA LEU A 536 14.75 16.92 -0.69
C LEU A 536 13.64 17.63 0.07
N VAL A 537 12.40 17.53 -0.40
CA VAL A 537 11.23 18.17 0.20
C VAL A 537 10.25 17.11 0.69
N ARG A 538 9.75 17.23 1.94
CA ARG A 538 8.73 16.30 2.49
C ARG A 538 7.83 16.95 3.53
N SER A 539 6.61 16.43 3.69
CA SER A 539 5.78 16.73 4.86
C SER A 539 6.34 16.06 6.13
N VAL A 540 6.22 16.78 7.23
CA VAL A 540 6.52 16.32 8.59
C VAL A 540 5.62 15.13 8.99
N GLY A 541 6.15 14.22 9.83
CA GLY A 541 5.45 13.01 10.30
C GLY A 541 5.23 11.94 9.22
N THR A 542 5.92 12.05 8.09
CA THR A 542 5.94 11.02 7.05
C THR A 542 7.29 10.33 7.07
N HIS A 543 7.34 8.99 6.99
CA HIS A 543 8.60 8.24 6.96
C HIS A 543 8.83 7.51 5.62
N THR A 544 7.78 6.94 5.03
CA THR A 544 7.90 5.99 3.90
C THR A 544 8.04 6.62 2.52
N GLY A 545 8.69 7.79 2.38
CA GLY A 545 8.87 8.48 1.09
C GLY A 545 7.58 9.03 0.44
N SER A 546 6.40 8.87 1.06
CA SER A 546 5.08 9.18 0.48
C SER A 546 4.87 10.63 0.03
N THR A 547 5.66 11.54 0.60
CA THR A 547 5.66 12.97 0.27
C THR A 547 7.06 13.46 -0.08
N LEU A 548 8.02 12.56 -0.25
CA LEU A 548 9.41 12.91 -0.48
C LEU A 548 9.60 13.18 -1.98
N SER A 549 10.16 14.34 -2.31
CA SER A 549 10.54 14.72 -3.68
C SER A 549 11.98 15.22 -3.69
N LYS A 550 12.79 14.78 -4.65
CA LYS A 550 14.06 15.43 -5.00
C LYS A 550 13.79 16.54 -6.00
N CYS A 551 14.41 17.69 -5.79
CA CYS A 551 14.24 18.91 -6.55
C CYS A 551 15.62 19.43 -6.95
N ASP A 552 15.93 19.42 -8.24
CA ASP A 552 17.25 19.84 -8.75
C ASP A 552 17.29 21.34 -9.10
N ASN A 553 16.14 22.01 -9.13
CA ASN A 553 16.02 23.43 -9.47
C ASN A 553 14.73 24.08 -8.93
N GLU A 554 14.62 25.40 -9.07
CA GLU A 554 13.50 26.19 -8.54
C GLU A 554 12.13 25.77 -9.07
N LYS A 555 12.05 25.39 -10.35
CA LYS A 555 10.81 24.91 -10.94
C LYS A 555 10.34 23.62 -10.24
N SER A 556 11.24 22.65 -10.09
CA SER A 556 10.94 21.38 -9.40
C SER A 556 10.59 21.59 -7.92
N LEU A 557 11.26 22.53 -7.23
CA LEU A 557 10.98 22.90 -5.85
C LEU A 557 9.56 23.50 -5.70
N ARG A 558 9.21 24.49 -6.52
CA ARG A 558 7.88 25.11 -6.50
C ARG A 558 6.77 24.09 -6.75
N ASN A 559 6.98 23.19 -7.70
CA ASN A 559 6.03 22.10 -7.99
C ASN A 559 5.88 21.15 -6.79
N ALA A 560 6.98 20.78 -6.14
CA ALA A 560 6.95 19.94 -4.94
C ALA A 560 6.18 20.61 -3.80
N LEU A 561 6.45 21.89 -3.53
CA LEU A 561 5.77 22.68 -2.49
C LEU A 561 4.26 22.80 -2.74
N GLN A 562 3.83 23.05 -3.99
CA GLN A 562 2.41 23.09 -4.36
C GLN A 562 1.67 21.78 -4.06
N GLY A 563 2.38 20.66 -4.13
CA GLY A 563 1.84 19.34 -3.85
C GLY A 563 1.63 19.03 -2.36
N LEU A 564 2.14 19.84 -1.43
CA LEU A 564 2.08 19.55 0.00
C LEU A 564 0.83 20.11 0.69
N SER A 565 0.45 19.52 1.81
CA SER A 565 -0.67 20.00 2.63
C SER A 565 -0.24 21.17 3.50
N LYS A 566 -1.01 22.25 3.47
CA LYS A 566 -0.83 23.43 4.34
C LYS A 566 -1.07 23.11 5.83
N MET A 567 -1.76 22.02 6.13
CA MET A 567 -2.08 21.61 7.50
C MET A 567 -0.91 20.91 8.21
N ARG A 568 0.24 20.74 7.54
CA ARG A 568 1.42 20.12 8.12
C ARG A 568 2.65 20.92 7.76
N ASP A 569 3.57 21.00 8.69
CA ASP A 569 4.92 21.50 8.44
C ASP A 569 5.64 20.63 7.40
N LEU A 570 6.74 21.18 6.90
CA LEU A 570 7.60 20.52 5.93
C LEU A 570 9.07 20.57 6.34
N TYR A 571 9.81 19.55 5.92
CA TYR A 571 11.26 19.53 5.93
C TYR A 571 11.78 19.78 4.53
N VAL A 572 12.82 20.61 4.44
CA VAL A 572 13.67 20.73 3.26
C VAL A 572 15.09 20.40 3.68
N THR A 573 15.70 19.44 3.00
CA THR A 573 17.02 18.90 3.30
C THR A 573 17.90 18.99 2.06
N GLU A 574 19.14 19.44 2.19
CA GLU A 574 20.11 19.33 1.08
C GLU A 574 20.35 17.86 0.74
N PHE A 575 20.30 17.53 -0.54
CA PHE A 575 20.64 16.20 -1.03
C PHE A 575 22.16 16.04 -1.04
N ILE A 576 22.66 14.98 -0.40
CA ILE A 576 24.05 14.56 -0.50
C ILE A 576 24.09 13.36 -1.43
N ASP A 577 24.87 13.46 -2.50
CA ASP A 577 25.12 12.33 -3.40
C ASP A 577 26.14 11.39 -2.76
N VAL A 578 25.75 10.13 -2.63
CA VAL A 578 26.57 9.06 -2.03
C VAL A 578 26.75 7.90 -3.01
N ALA A 579 26.44 8.12 -4.29
CA ALA A 579 26.70 7.13 -5.32
C ALA A 579 28.22 6.92 -5.47
N ASP A 580 28.62 5.67 -5.70
CA ASP A 580 29.99 5.36 -6.09
C ASP A 580 30.29 5.80 -7.54
N ASP A 581 31.53 5.60 -7.99
CA ASP A 581 31.97 5.92 -9.35
C ASP A 581 31.16 5.20 -10.46
N SER A 582 30.43 4.14 -10.11
CA SER A 582 29.54 3.41 -11.00
C SER A 582 28.09 3.92 -10.96
N GLY A 583 27.80 4.96 -10.19
CA GLY A 583 26.46 5.52 -10.01
C GLY A 583 25.56 4.69 -9.09
N VAL A 584 26.12 3.77 -8.30
CA VAL A 584 25.37 2.91 -7.38
C VAL A 584 25.29 3.56 -6.01
N PHE A 585 24.07 3.80 -5.53
CA PHE A 585 23.80 4.29 -4.19
C PHE A 585 23.83 3.13 -3.19
N GLN A 586 24.31 3.41 -1.97
CA GLN A 586 24.29 2.45 -0.87
C GLN A 586 23.61 3.00 0.37
N LYS A 587 23.08 2.09 1.20
CA LYS A 587 22.49 2.43 2.49
C LYS A 587 22.63 1.29 3.49
N ILE A 588 23.22 1.59 4.63
CA ILE A 588 23.30 0.72 5.79
C ILE A 588 22.18 1.10 6.75
N ARG A 589 21.48 0.08 7.28
CA ARG A 589 20.63 0.24 8.46
C ARG A 589 21.23 -0.52 9.62
N ALA A 590 21.44 0.19 10.72
CA ALA A 590 21.77 -0.39 12.00
C ALA A 590 20.74 -0.01 13.07
N PHE A 591 20.64 -0.82 14.11
CA PHE A 591 19.94 -0.48 15.34
C PHE A 591 20.94 -0.22 16.44
N TYR A 592 20.88 0.97 17.04
CA TYR A 592 21.53 1.26 18.31
C TYR A 592 20.70 0.67 19.44
N ILE A 593 21.31 -0.21 20.24
CA ILE A 593 20.65 -0.95 21.31
C ILE A 593 21.59 -0.98 22.52
N ASP A 594 21.22 -0.28 23.59
CA ASP A 594 21.91 -0.29 24.89
C ASP A 594 23.43 -0.04 24.80
N GLY A 595 23.83 0.92 23.96
CA GLY A 595 25.22 1.35 23.84
C GLY A 595 25.97 0.86 22.60
N ASP A 596 25.39 -0.05 21.81
CA ASP A 596 26.09 -0.68 20.68
C ASP A 596 25.25 -0.71 19.39
N LEU A 597 25.89 -0.91 18.24
CA LEU A 597 25.29 -0.88 16.90
C LEU A 597 25.18 -2.27 16.27
N TYR A 598 23.96 -2.58 15.84
CA TYR A 598 23.63 -3.87 15.23
C TYR A 598 23.15 -3.64 13.79
N PRO A 599 24.02 -3.80 12.77
CA PRO A 599 23.62 -3.66 11.37
C PRO A 599 22.67 -4.80 10.98
N ILE A 600 21.65 -4.50 10.17
CA ILE A 600 20.68 -5.51 9.70
C ILE A 600 20.57 -5.59 8.18
N HIS A 601 21.04 -4.57 7.45
CA HIS A 601 21.25 -4.66 6.00
C HIS A 601 22.21 -3.58 5.51
N LEU A 602 22.91 -3.92 4.43
CA LEU A 602 23.54 -2.99 3.48
C LEU A 602 22.82 -3.19 2.15
N LEU A 603 22.07 -2.19 1.71
CA LEU A 603 21.33 -2.23 0.45
C LEU A 603 22.02 -1.36 -0.60
N ARG A 604 21.98 -1.80 -1.85
CA ARG A 604 22.48 -1.07 -3.02
C ARG A 604 21.37 -0.84 -4.03
N GLY A 605 21.39 0.31 -4.71
CA GLY A 605 20.38 0.67 -5.71
C GLY A 605 20.89 1.65 -6.77
N GLU A 606 20.40 1.53 -7.99
CA GLU A 606 20.66 2.47 -9.10
C GLU A 606 19.95 3.82 -8.93
N HIS A 607 19.18 3.99 -7.86
CA HIS A 607 18.44 5.21 -7.56
C HIS A 607 18.68 5.62 -6.11
N TRP A 608 18.72 6.93 -5.88
CA TRP A 608 19.04 7.53 -4.58
C TRP A 608 18.09 7.13 -3.42
N GLU A 609 16.86 6.68 -3.72
CA GLU A 609 15.91 6.18 -2.71
C GLU A 609 16.15 4.69 -2.40
N VAL A 610 17.29 4.40 -1.78
CA VAL A 610 17.68 3.02 -1.44
C VAL A 610 16.82 2.47 -0.30
N GLY A 611 16.31 1.25 -0.47
CA GLY A 611 15.44 0.56 0.48
C GLY A 611 13.98 0.45 0.02
N ARG A 612 13.71 0.52 -1.29
CA ARG A 612 12.40 0.16 -1.85
C ARG A 612 12.36 -1.36 -2.09
N ARG A 613 11.16 -1.95 -2.01
CA ARG A 613 10.96 -3.38 -2.33
C ARG A 613 11.48 -3.65 -3.76
N GLY A 614 12.54 -4.45 -3.87
CA GLY A 614 13.12 -4.90 -5.14
C GLY A 614 14.63 -4.64 -5.27
N ASP A 615 15.23 -3.74 -4.50
CA ASP A 615 16.65 -3.37 -4.67
C ASP A 615 17.59 -4.58 -4.54
N ARG A 616 17.38 -5.38 -3.50
CA ARG A 616 18.10 -6.64 -3.27
C ARG A 616 17.92 -7.67 -4.40
N LEU A 617 16.74 -7.68 -5.01
CA LEU A 617 16.32 -8.72 -5.96
C LEU A 617 16.72 -8.40 -7.40
N LYS A 618 16.88 -7.11 -7.70
CA LYS A 618 17.24 -6.61 -9.02
C LYS A 618 18.73 -6.46 -9.25
N ILE A 619 19.47 -6.04 -8.22
CA ILE A 619 20.88 -5.66 -8.39
C ILE A 619 21.78 -6.59 -7.57
N MET A 620 21.49 -6.75 -6.27
CA MET A 620 22.36 -7.53 -5.39
C MET A 620 22.31 -9.04 -5.64
N HIS A 621 21.18 -9.58 -6.12
CA HIS A 621 21.06 -11.02 -6.41
C HIS A 621 21.96 -11.45 -7.58
N GLU A 622 22.18 -10.57 -8.55
CA GLU A 622 22.95 -10.85 -9.77
C GLU A 622 24.46 -10.77 -9.55
N GLN A 623 24.90 -10.13 -8.45
CA GLN A 623 26.32 -9.82 -8.18
C GLN A 623 26.76 -10.44 -6.85
N SER A 624 27.63 -11.46 -6.88
CA SER A 624 28.10 -12.13 -5.65
C SER A 624 28.85 -11.20 -4.70
N TRP A 625 29.67 -10.30 -5.22
CA TRP A 625 30.47 -9.37 -4.42
C TRP A 625 29.60 -8.44 -3.56
N MET A 626 28.41 -8.02 -4.02
CA MET A 626 27.52 -7.16 -3.22
C MET A 626 26.92 -7.90 -2.02
N ARG A 627 26.75 -9.23 -2.12
CA ARG A 627 26.27 -10.07 -1.02
C ARG A 627 27.39 -10.34 -0.01
N GLU A 628 28.61 -10.53 -0.51
CA GLU A 628 29.82 -10.67 0.31
C GLU A 628 30.14 -9.39 1.09
N ASP A 629 30.08 -8.24 0.42
CA ASP A 629 30.23 -6.90 1.00
C ASP A 629 29.18 -6.62 2.09
N GLU A 630 27.90 -6.95 1.82
CA GLU A 630 26.90 -6.89 2.87
C GLU A 630 27.21 -7.85 4.02
N ALA A 631 27.56 -9.10 3.74
CA ALA A 631 27.88 -10.06 4.81
C ALA A 631 29.04 -9.56 5.69
N HIS A 632 30.07 -8.95 5.10
CA HIS A 632 31.17 -8.32 5.84
C HIS A 632 30.66 -7.19 6.75
N CYS A 633 29.89 -6.25 6.20
CA CYS A 633 29.26 -5.16 6.95
C CYS A 633 28.40 -5.68 8.13
N LEU A 634 27.65 -6.76 7.92
CA LEU A 634 26.76 -7.34 8.93
C LEU A 634 27.50 -8.13 10.01
N ASN A 635 28.62 -8.77 9.66
CA ASN A 635 29.38 -9.60 10.57
C ASN A 635 30.34 -8.79 11.46
N ASP A 636 30.91 -7.69 10.93
CA ASP A 636 31.86 -6.84 11.64
C ASP A 636 31.75 -5.38 11.19
N LEU A 637 30.78 -4.66 11.76
CA LEU A 637 30.58 -3.24 11.46
C LEU A 637 31.77 -2.36 11.86
N PRO A 638 32.43 -2.56 13.02
CA PRO A 638 33.64 -1.81 13.37
C PRO A 638 34.76 -1.95 12.35
N ASP A 639 35.04 -3.17 11.87
CA ASP A 639 36.03 -3.41 10.81
C ASP A 639 35.60 -2.76 9.49
N TYR A 640 34.32 -2.92 9.11
CA TYR A 640 33.77 -2.38 7.86
C TYR A 640 33.84 -0.84 7.78
N LEU A 641 33.50 -0.14 8.86
CA LEU A 641 33.52 1.32 8.89
C LEU A 641 34.91 1.89 9.23
N GLY A 642 35.76 1.09 9.87
CA GLY A 642 36.95 1.55 10.57
C GLY A 642 36.64 2.20 11.92
N ALA A 643 37.60 2.11 12.85
CA ALA A 643 37.44 2.51 14.24
C ALA A 643 36.96 3.97 14.42
N THR A 644 37.46 4.90 13.60
CA THR A 644 37.10 6.33 13.67
C THR A 644 35.63 6.56 13.35
N ASN A 645 35.15 6.05 12.22
CA ASN A 645 33.76 6.22 11.78
C ASN A 645 32.80 5.47 12.70
N HIS A 646 33.17 4.26 13.15
CA HIS A 646 32.37 3.50 14.10
C HIS A 646 32.21 4.25 15.44
N THR A 647 33.31 4.78 15.99
CA THR A 647 33.27 5.58 17.23
C THR A 647 32.44 6.85 17.04
N ALA A 648 32.63 7.59 15.95
CA ALA A 648 31.86 8.79 15.67
C ALA A 648 30.35 8.49 15.55
N LEU A 649 29.97 7.35 14.95
CA LEU A 649 28.59 6.92 14.85
C LEU A 649 28.02 6.55 16.24
N LEU A 650 28.79 5.85 17.08
CA LEU A 650 28.38 5.55 18.47
C LEU A 650 28.19 6.83 19.29
N ASP A 651 29.13 7.77 19.24
CA ASP A 651 29.06 9.04 19.96
C ASP A 651 27.83 9.86 19.52
N PHE A 652 27.56 9.89 18.22
CA PHE A 652 26.35 10.52 17.67
C PHE A 652 25.07 9.86 18.19
N MET A 653 25.00 8.53 18.22
CA MET A 653 23.84 7.82 18.75
C MET A 653 23.68 8.01 20.28
N ALA A 654 24.80 8.07 21.01
CA ALA A 654 24.80 8.37 22.44
C ALA A 654 24.28 9.79 22.73
N GLU A 655 24.64 10.78 21.92
CA GLU A 655 24.16 12.17 22.04
C GLU A 655 22.64 12.29 21.75
N ILE A 656 22.10 11.46 20.84
CA ILE A 656 20.64 11.35 20.71
C ILE A 656 20.02 10.86 22.03
N GLY A 657 20.68 9.96 22.75
CA GLY A 657 20.30 9.54 24.10
C GLY A 657 19.10 8.60 24.17
N LEU A 658 18.81 7.88 23.07
CA LEU A 658 17.81 6.81 23.06
C LEU A 658 18.48 5.46 23.36
N ASP A 659 17.85 4.64 24.21
CA ASP A 659 18.32 3.28 24.49
C ASP A 659 18.15 2.34 23.28
N PHE A 660 17.15 2.62 22.44
CA PHE A 660 16.83 1.87 21.23
C PHE A 660 16.47 2.81 20.08
N CYS A 661 17.24 2.81 19.01
CA CYS A 661 17.03 3.68 17.86
C CYS A 661 17.55 3.03 16.58
N GLY A 662 16.84 3.16 15.46
CA GLY A 662 17.39 2.79 14.16
C GLY A 662 18.16 3.96 13.55
N VAL A 663 19.19 3.70 12.76
CA VAL A 663 19.92 4.69 11.96
C VAL A 663 20.12 4.19 10.53
N ASP A 664 19.81 5.07 9.56
CA ASP A 664 20.06 4.88 8.13
C ASP A 664 21.19 5.82 7.72
N PHE A 665 22.26 5.27 7.18
CA PHE A 665 23.44 6.01 6.75
C PHE A 665 24.10 5.37 5.54
N ALA A 666 25.06 6.06 4.95
CA ALA A 666 25.95 5.54 3.91
C ALA A 666 27.38 5.96 4.20
N VAL A 667 28.33 5.28 3.55
CA VAL A 667 29.70 5.77 3.40
C VAL A 667 29.76 6.48 2.04
N ASP A 668 30.17 7.74 2.01
CA ASP A 668 30.38 8.46 0.74
C ASP A 668 31.71 8.04 0.07
N PRO A 669 31.96 8.44 -1.19
CA PRO A 669 33.21 8.09 -1.88
C PRO A 669 34.49 8.58 -1.18
N ASP A 670 34.40 9.61 -0.33
CA ASP A 670 35.51 10.12 0.47
C ASP A 670 35.72 9.34 1.78
N GLY A 671 34.89 8.32 2.06
CA GLY A 671 34.95 7.50 3.26
C GLY A 671 34.26 8.12 4.49
N THR A 672 33.53 9.23 4.32
CA THR A 672 32.81 9.91 5.39
C THR A 672 31.41 9.34 5.57
N LEU A 673 30.91 9.25 6.80
CA LEU A 673 29.56 8.77 7.05
C LEU A 673 28.52 9.86 6.77
N VAL A 674 27.53 9.54 5.93
CA VAL A 674 26.39 10.41 5.63
C VAL A 674 25.14 9.86 6.32
N ILE A 675 24.64 10.60 7.31
CA ILE A 675 23.45 10.24 8.10
C ILE A 675 22.18 10.75 7.41
N PHE A 676 21.23 9.84 7.12
CA PHE A 676 19.94 10.17 6.52
C PHE A 676 18.83 10.33 7.55
N GLU A 677 18.77 9.43 8.53
CA GLU A 677 17.89 9.52 9.69
C GLU A 677 18.35 8.64 10.84
N ALA A 678 18.00 9.06 12.06
CA ALA A 678 17.97 8.19 13.22
C ALA A 678 16.66 8.38 13.99
N ASN A 679 15.89 7.31 14.19
CA ASN A 679 14.65 7.32 14.99
C ASN A 679 14.17 5.89 15.35
N PRO A 680 13.24 5.75 16.33
CA PRO A 680 12.65 4.46 16.68
C PRO A 680 11.60 3.92 15.68
N ALA A 681 11.21 4.68 14.64
CA ALA A 681 10.13 4.28 13.72
C ALA A 681 10.56 3.25 12.67
N MET A 682 11.86 2.93 12.62
CA MET A 682 12.40 1.97 11.67
C MET A 682 11.84 0.56 11.87
N ARG A 683 11.55 -0.11 10.75
CA ARG A 683 11.00 -1.47 10.79
C ARG A 683 12.12 -2.49 10.84
N HIS A 684 11.96 -3.45 11.76
CA HIS A 684 12.69 -4.70 11.77
C HIS A 684 11.78 -5.81 11.24
N HIS A 685 12.23 -6.54 10.21
CA HIS A 685 11.49 -7.66 9.62
C HIS A 685 12.43 -8.65 8.92
N TYR A 686 11.99 -9.89 8.83
CA TYR A 686 12.72 -11.00 8.24
C TYR A 686 12.36 -11.21 6.75
N ASP A 687 11.62 -10.30 6.12
CA ASP A 687 11.08 -10.47 4.77
C ASP A 687 12.17 -10.78 3.72
N HIS A 688 13.42 -10.32 3.92
CA HIS A 688 14.56 -10.58 3.02
C HIS A 688 15.39 -11.81 3.37
N VAL A 689 15.18 -12.44 4.54
CA VAL A 689 15.94 -13.63 4.96
C VAL A 689 15.70 -14.81 4.03
N THR A 690 14.50 -14.94 3.47
CA THR A 690 14.19 -16.01 2.49
C THR A 690 15.07 -15.90 1.25
N THR A 691 15.33 -14.67 0.77
CA THR A 691 16.13 -14.39 -0.44
C THR A 691 17.62 -14.22 -0.16
N ALA A 692 17.97 -13.88 1.08
CA ALA A 692 19.32 -13.65 1.53
C ALA A 692 19.50 -14.28 2.93
N PRO A 693 19.58 -15.62 3.02
CA PRO A 693 19.62 -16.30 4.33
C PRO A 693 20.78 -15.88 5.22
N TYR A 694 21.89 -15.43 4.62
CA TYR A 694 23.09 -14.97 5.33
C TYR A 694 22.86 -13.74 6.21
N ILE A 695 21.78 -12.96 6.03
CA ILE A 695 21.49 -11.80 6.91
C ILE A 695 20.80 -12.22 8.21
N LYS A 696 20.24 -13.44 8.29
CA LYS A 696 19.46 -13.90 9.45
C LYS A 696 20.24 -13.80 10.77
N PRO A 697 21.53 -14.19 10.86
CA PRO A 697 22.28 -14.09 12.11
C PRO A 697 22.31 -12.66 12.65
N ALA A 698 22.55 -11.66 11.81
CA ALA A 698 22.58 -10.25 12.23
C ALA A 698 21.23 -9.79 12.82
N HIS A 699 20.12 -10.18 12.17
CA HIS A 699 18.77 -9.94 12.68
C HIS A 699 18.49 -10.64 14.03
N ASP A 700 18.95 -11.88 14.19
CA ASP A 700 18.79 -12.64 15.44
C ASP A 700 19.60 -12.00 16.59
N ILE A 701 20.85 -11.58 16.32
CA ILE A 701 21.74 -10.92 17.28
C ILE A 701 21.13 -9.60 17.75
N ALA A 702 20.67 -8.74 16.83
CA ALA A 702 19.98 -7.50 17.18
C ALA A 702 18.76 -7.77 18.07
N GLY A 703 17.98 -8.81 17.73
CA GLY A 703 16.83 -9.24 18.53
C GLY A 703 17.23 -9.69 19.94
N ALA A 704 18.32 -10.46 20.07
CA ALA A 704 18.84 -10.91 21.34
C ALA A 704 19.29 -9.74 22.23
N ALA A 705 20.04 -8.78 21.66
CA ALA A 705 20.48 -7.56 22.34
C ALA A 705 19.29 -6.75 22.89
N PHE A 706 18.25 -6.57 22.07
CA PHE A 706 17.03 -5.87 22.51
C PHE A 706 16.36 -6.56 23.70
N ASN A 707 16.25 -7.89 23.68
CA ASN A 707 15.65 -8.65 24.79
C ASN A 707 16.55 -8.67 26.04
N GLN A 708 17.86 -8.58 25.87
CA GLN A 708 18.80 -8.44 26.98
C GLN A 708 18.65 -7.08 27.67
N MET A 709 18.57 -5.98 26.91
CA MET A 709 18.28 -4.64 27.43
C MET A 709 17.01 -4.63 28.29
N ILE A 710 15.91 -5.23 27.79
CA ILE A 710 14.66 -5.34 28.55
C ILE A 710 14.87 -6.16 29.84
N ALA A 711 15.58 -7.29 29.76
CA ALA A 711 15.83 -8.13 30.94
C ALA A 711 16.64 -7.41 32.02
N ILE A 712 17.64 -6.63 31.64
CA ILE A 712 18.45 -5.83 32.58
C ILE A 712 17.58 -4.77 33.25
N ARG A 713 16.87 -3.95 32.46
CA ARG A 713 16.01 -2.86 32.98
C ARG A 713 14.84 -3.37 33.84
N SER A 714 14.38 -4.59 33.61
CA SER A 714 13.31 -5.20 34.41
C SER A 714 13.78 -5.66 35.80
N LYS A 715 15.07 -5.97 35.99
CA LYS A 715 15.60 -6.47 37.27
C LYS A 715 15.95 -5.37 38.27
N THR A 716 16.25 -4.16 37.78
CA THR A 716 16.62 -3.00 38.61
C THR A 716 15.52 -2.57 39.59
N ARG A 717 14.27 -3.03 39.41
CA ARG A 717 13.13 -2.74 40.29
C ARG A 717 13.09 -3.56 41.59
N SER A 718 13.82 -4.68 41.67
CA SER A 718 13.70 -5.63 42.81
C SER A 718 14.62 -5.35 44.01
N ALA A 719 15.34 -4.23 44.03
CA ALA A 719 16.39 -3.97 45.02
C ALA A 719 16.14 -2.77 45.98
N ASN A 720 14.94 -2.20 46.00
CA ASN A 720 14.56 -1.16 46.97
C ASN A 720 13.30 -1.53 47.76
#